data_AF-A0A8S2AA88-F1
#
_entry.id   AF-A0A8S2AA88-F1
#
_cell.length_a   1.000
_cell.length_b   1.000
_cell.length_c   1.000
_cell.angle_alpha   90.00
_cell.angle_beta   90.00
_cell.angle_gamma   90.00
#
_symmetry.space_group_name_H-M   'P 1'
#
loop_
_entity.id
_entity.type
_entity.pdbx_description
1 polymer ?
#
loop_
_entity_poly.entity_id
_entity_poly.type
_entity_poly.pdbx_seq_one_letter_code
_entity_poly.pdbx_strand_id
1 'polypeptide(L)'
;MPNTQTTKSLCLDGLSDREILEYRLEWERYTEIKMKSDGNCQFRALADQLYQTSDSHKRVRQEIVKQLKSHPKIYKGFVNNMDFSQYVKNMSTNSEWGDEVTLRVAADVYGVKIVLITSIKLTPFMEFLPKSQKEPDRVIHLSYLAGIHFNSIHKKGGSGLSSSLGSASMKLQRKKEKEEKKREEEEKEEKKKEKEDKKKAKVKKEKNEKKNRNHHFHFSDVIFEMARMYRKLALCGGEGGKEWDDDVYEGVKKVYVGQDLNRITYIKFEYVKEDGDVVTTEYGTINQHPKEFVLQYPDEHIIAVEGSYHPVALIATEVITSLVFKTSKGRCSPTFGPNLFGITSGTKFVFENEGKKIVGFHGRAGDALDALGVYFVLDTTPFPLYKLDAQGGTDGRVWDDGSYDGVKTLRIGKDNSRITYLEFEYEKGGESKTCNHGVKGDTPSEFVLGYPDEYIKSVEATYQKPNIFSNTVITSLKFETSKGRTSFFGYNVGKKFVLEQKGHRLVGFHGKEDAAIDALGAYFGPVPTPTPLIPSKKLPAIGGNEGVTWDDGVYDGVRKILVGQGNDGVSFVKFEYSKGKELVSGDDHGKKTLLGAEEFVLEDGEYLITIDGYYDKIFGVEEPIIVCLQFKTNKRESMPFGMDSGKKFSLGEEGHKIVGFHGQASDVVHSIGVTIVPITTTE
;
A
#
# COMPACT_ATOMS: atom_id res chain seq x y z
N MET A 1 -32.41 11.19 30.78
CA MET A 1 -31.08 10.91 30.21
C MET A 1 -31.17 11.16 28.72
N PRO A 2 -30.41 12.10 28.13
CA PRO A 2 -30.54 12.39 26.71
C PRO A 2 -29.83 11.33 25.88
N ASN A 3 -30.50 10.96 24.81
CA ASN A 3 -30.14 9.92 23.84
C ASN A 3 -29.31 10.53 22.69
N THR A 4 -28.56 9.71 21.97
CA THR A 4 -27.98 9.92 20.60
C THR A 4 -26.87 11.00 20.49
N GLN A 5 -25.77 10.87 19.73
CA GLN A 5 -25.55 10.24 18.42
C GLN A 5 -24.10 9.73 18.25
N THR A 6 -23.94 8.51 17.73
CA THR A 6 -22.69 8.00 17.14
C THR A 6 -22.40 8.78 15.86
N THR A 7 -21.30 9.53 15.83
CA THR A 7 -20.83 10.23 14.62
C THR A 7 -20.37 9.20 13.60
N LYS A 8 -21.27 8.81 12.70
CA LYS A 8 -20.92 8.10 11.47
C LYS A 8 -20.06 9.03 10.62
N SER A 9 -18.79 8.65 10.41
CA SER A 9 -17.92 9.28 9.42
C SER A 9 -18.47 8.98 8.02
N LEU A 10 -19.28 9.90 7.48
CA LEU A 10 -19.86 9.80 6.16
C LEU A 10 -18.84 10.19 5.09
N CYS A 11 -18.79 9.41 4.02
CA CYS A 11 -18.22 9.83 2.74
C CYS A 11 -18.92 11.12 2.29
N LEU A 12 -18.18 12.11 1.74
CA LEU A 12 -18.78 13.33 1.18
C LEU A 12 -19.58 13.06 -0.11
N ASP A 13 -19.54 11.82 -0.62
CA ASP A 13 -20.37 11.35 -1.71
C ASP A 13 -21.83 11.24 -1.27
N GLY A 14 -22.69 12.05 -1.89
CA GLY A 14 -24.12 12.12 -1.60
C GLY A 14 -24.57 13.33 -0.75
N LEU A 15 -23.64 14.09 -0.16
CA LEU A 15 -23.98 15.30 0.60
C LEU A 15 -24.20 16.51 -0.31
N SER A 16 -25.17 17.35 0.05
CA SER A 16 -25.40 18.66 -0.56
C SER A 16 -24.32 19.67 -0.16
N ASP A 17 -24.14 20.71 -0.97
CA ASP A 17 -23.19 21.80 -0.67
C ASP A 17 -23.45 22.45 0.71
N ARG A 18 -24.72 22.52 1.13
CA ARG A 18 -25.06 23.05 2.45
C ARG A 18 -24.58 22.13 3.57
N GLU A 19 -24.81 20.82 3.45
CA GLU A 19 -24.37 19.83 4.44
C GLU A 19 -22.85 19.75 4.52
N ILE A 20 -22.15 19.86 3.38
CA ILE A 20 -20.68 19.92 3.33
C ILE A 20 -20.16 21.13 4.11
N LEU A 21 -20.76 22.31 3.88
CA LEU A 21 -20.35 23.54 4.55
C LEU A 21 -20.65 23.50 6.04
N GLU A 22 -21.83 23.00 6.44
CA GLU A 22 -22.22 22.85 7.84
C GLU A 22 -21.28 21.89 8.58
N TYR A 23 -20.96 20.74 7.97
CA TYR A 23 -19.98 19.79 8.51
C TYR A 23 -18.61 20.43 8.74
N ARG A 24 -18.10 21.18 7.76
CA ARG A 24 -16.80 21.88 7.85
C ARG A 24 -16.80 22.94 8.95
N LEU A 25 -17.87 23.72 9.04
CA LEU A 25 -18.02 24.73 10.08
C LEU A 25 -18.13 24.09 11.47
N GLU A 26 -18.83 22.97 11.61
CA GLU A 26 -18.94 22.25 12.87
C GLU A 26 -17.60 21.65 13.31
N TRP A 27 -16.90 20.99 12.38
CA TRP A 27 -15.56 20.41 12.60
C TRP A 27 -14.57 21.45 13.10
N GLU A 28 -14.53 22.61 12.45
CA GLU A 28 -13.65 23.73 12.77
C GLU A 28 -14.18 24.62 13.92
N ARG A 29 -15.34 24.25 14.48
CA ARG A 29 -16.03 24.95 15.58
C ARG A 29 -16.32 26.42 15.26
N TYR A 30 -16.87 26.73 14.09
CA TYR A 30 -17.36 28.05 13.70
C TYR A 30 -18.90 28.15 13.76
N THR A 31 -19.41 29.38 13.90
CA THR A 31 -20.81 29.76 13.71
C THR A 31 -20.94 30.80 12.62
N GLU A 32 -21.91 30.63 11.72
CA GLU A 32 -22.24 31.64 10.71
C GLU A 32 -23.11 32.76 11.26
N ILE A 33 -22.75 34.01 10.94
CA ILE A 33 -23.65 35.15 10.96
C ILE A 33 -24.21 35.31 9.55
N LYS A 34 -25.50 35.02 9.37
CA LYS A 34 -26.17 35.08 8.07
C LYS A 34 -26.19 36.50 7.51
N MET A 35 -25.62 36.70 6.34
CA MET A 35 -25.64 37.97 5.63
C MET A 35 -26.90 38.11 4.76
N LYS A 36 -27.25 39.35 4.42
CA LYS A 36 -28.38 39.60 3.51
C LYS A 36 -28.01 39.19 2.08
N SER A 37 -28.88 38.43 1.42
CA SER A 37 -28.71 37.99 0.02
C SER A 37 -29.18 39.07 -0.97
N ASP A 38 -28.51 40.22 -0.94
CA ASP A 38 -28.83 41.41 -1.77
C ASP A 38 -27.73 41.73 -2.80
N GLY A 39 -26.88 40.75 -3.12
CA GLY A 39 -25.70 40.91 -3.97
C GLY A 39 -24.51 41.60 -3.30
N ASN A 40 -24.64 42.04 -2.03
CA ASN A 40 -23.53 42.61 -1.26
C ASN A 40 -23.00 41.68 -0.16
N CYS A 41 -23.42 40.41 -0.15
CA CYS A 41 -23.13 39.46 0.92
C CYS A 41 -21.63 39.35 1.25
N GLN A 42 -20.76 39.29 0.24
CA GLN A 42 -19.31 39.24 0.46
C GLN A 42 -18.78 40.51 1.16
N PHE A 43 -19.20 41.70 0.71
CA PHE A 43 -18.79 42.98 1.31
C PHE A 43 -19.37 43.18 2.72
N ARG A 44 -20.57 42.64 2.97
CA ARG A 44 -21.20 42.62 4.29
C ARG A 44 -20.46 41.69 5.26
N ALA A 45 -20.07 40.51 4.79
CA ALA A 45 -19.29 39.56 5.58
C ALA A 45 -17.90 40.11 5.91
N LEU A 46 -17.23 40.75 4.94
CA LEU A 46 -15.99 41.49 5.16
C LEU A 46 -16.17 42.63 6.16
N ALA A 47 -17.24 43.43 6.03
CA ALA A 47 -17.51 44.54 6.95
C ALA A 47 -17.77 44.06 8.38
N ASP A 48 -18.48 42.94 8.56
CA ASP A 48 -18.69 42.33 9.86
C ASP A 48 -17.36 41.90 10.51
N GLN A 49 -16.49 41.19 9.78
CA GLN A 49 -15.18 40.80 10.30
C GLN A 49 -14.23 41.99 10.55
N LEU A 50 -14.32 43.05 9.73
CA LEU A 50 -13.45 44.23 9.81
C LEU A 50 -13.88 45.24 10.87
N TYR A 51 -15.19 45.46 11.01
CA TYR A 51 -15.78 46.55 11.79
C TYR A 51 -16.84 46.09 12.80
N GLN A 52 -17.07 44.78 12.94
CA GLN A 52 -18.11 44.20 13.79
C GLN A 52 -19.53 44.67 13.41
N THR A 53 -19.71 45.08 12.15
CA THR A 53 -21.01 45.45 11.58
C THR A 53 -21.05 45.25 10.06
N SER A 54 -22.13 44.65 9.57
CA SER A 54 -22.35 44.47 8.12
C SER A 54 -22.73 45.77 7.39
N ASP A 55 -23.11 46.83 8.11
CA ASP A 55 -23.62 48.07 7.52
C ASP A 55 -22.54 48.87 6.78
N SER A 56 -21.27 48.65 7.13
CA SER A 56 -20.11 49.28 6.49
C SER A 56 -19.73 48.68 5.13
N HIS A 57 -20.51 47.74 4.58
CA HIS A 57 -20.25 47.09 3.28
C HIS A 57 -20.01 48.05 2.10
N LYS A 58 -20.70 49.20 2.06
CA LYS A 58 -20.49 50.22 1.01
C LYS A 58 -19.08 50.78 1.05
N ARG A 59 -18.55 51.06 2.25
CA ARG A 59 -17.18 51.53 2.45
C ARG A 59 -16.18 50.46 2.01
N VAL A 60 -16.43 49.19 2.37
CA VAL A 60 -15.56 48.07 1.96
C VAL A 60 -15.49 47.97 0.43
N ARG A 61 -16.64 48.01 -0.26
CA ARG A 61 -16.69 48.00 -1.73
C ARG A 61 -15.94 49.18 -2.35
N GLN A 62 -16.12 50.39 -1.81
CA GLN A 62 -15.45 51.59 -2.32
C GLN A 62 -13.93 51.50 -2.23
N GLU A 63 -13.37 51.02 -1.12
CA GLU A 63 -11.92 50.86 -0.96
C GLU A 63 -11.36 49.77 -1.90
N ILE A 64 -12.08 48.65 -2.05
CA ILE A 64 -11.71 47.59 -3.01
C ILE A 64 -11.68 48.12 -4.44
N VAL A 65 -12.72 48.84 -4.86
CA VAL A 65 -12.81 49.43 -6.21
C VAL A 65 -11.71 50.48 -6.42
N LYS A 66 -11.40 51.28 -5.40
CA LYS A 66 -10.31 52.27 -5.45
C LYS A 66 -8.95 51.60 -5.62
N GLN A 67 -8.71 50.48 -4.93
CA GLN A 67 -7.49 49.70 -5.08
C GLN A 67 -7.37 49.07 -6.48
N LEU A 68 -8.48 48.52 -7.00
CA LEU A 68 -8.54 47.99 -8.37
C LEU A 68 -8.21 49.06 -9.42
N LYS A 69 -8.72 50.29 -9.26
CA LYS A 69 -8.46 51.42 -10.16
C LYS A 69 -7.01 51.92 -10.10
N SER A 70 -6.43 51.95 -8.91
CA SER A 70 -5.07 52.48 -8.69
C SER A 70 -3.97 51.49 -9.08
N HIS A 71 -4.25 50.18 -9.07
CA HIS A 71 -3.25 49.15 -9.33
C HIS A 71 -3.70 48.13 -10.40
N PRO A 72 -4.08 48.55 -11.62
CA PRO A 72 -4.60 47.66 -12.65
C PRO A 72 -3.61 46.56 -13.06
N LYS A 73 -2.30 46.87 -13.10
CA LYS A 73 -1.25 45.90 -13.45
C LYS A 73 -1.20 44.70 -12.50
N ILE A 74 -1.62 44.90 -11.25
CA ILE A 74 -1.61 43.85 -10.23
C ILE A 74 -2.80 42.91 -10.40
N TYR A 75 -3.99 43.46 -10.67
CA TYR A 75 -5.23 42.68 -10.59
C TYR A 75 -5.77 42.22 -11.94
N LYS A 76 -5.36 42.86 -13.05
CA LYS A 76 -5.85 42.57 -14.40
C LYS A 76 -5.65 41.11 -14.82
N GLY A 77 -4.54 40.49 -14.41
CA GLY A 77 -4.26 39.08 -14.72
C GLY A 77 -5.16 38.06 -14.02
N PHE A 78 -5.98 38.48 -13.05
CA PHE A 78 -6.92 37.60 -12.35
C PHE A 78 -8.36 37.72 -12.89
N VAL A 79 -8.60 38.60 -13.86
CA VAL A 79 -9.92 38.80 -14.49
C VAL A 79 -9.91 38.11 -15.86
N ASN A 80 -10.56 36.94 -15.94
CA ASN A 80 -10.43 36.06 -17.12
C ASN A 80 -11.57 36.19 -18.15
N ASN A 81 -12.73 36.73 -17.76
CA ASN A 81 -13.97 36.63 -18.55
C ASN A 81 -14.52 37.96 -19.08
N MET A 82 -13.81 39.07 -18.88
CA MET A 82 -14.20 40.40 -19.37
C MET A 82 -13.02 41.39 -19.35
N ASP A 83 -13.18 42.51 -20.05
CA ASP A 83 -12.21 43.61 -19.94
C ASP A 83 -12.13 44.14 -18.51
N PHE A 84 -10.91 44.44 -18.05
CA PHE A 84 -10.66 44.91 -16.68
C PHE A 84 -11.39 46.22 -16.36
N SER A 85 -11.49 47.13 -17.33
CA SER A 85 -12.20 48.41 -17.14
C SER A 85 -13.70 48.16 -16.95
N GLN A 86 -14.26 47.22 -17.71
CA GLN A 86 -15.65 46.79 -17.57
C GLN A 86 -15.90 46.09 -16.23
N TYR A 87 -14.97 45.21 -15.81
CA TYR A 87 -15.00 44.57 -14.50
C TYR A 87 -15.05 45.58 -13.36
N VAL A 88 -14.15 46.57 -13.37
CA VAL A 88 -14.10 47.63 -12.35
C VAL A 88 -15.37 48.48 -12.36
N LYS A 89 -15.96 48.74 -13.54
CA LYS A 89 -17.24 49.44 -13.67
C LYS A 89 -18.39 48.64 -13.05
N ASN A 90 -18.49 47.35 -13.35
CA ASN A 90 -19.48 46.46 -12.76
C ASN A 90 -19.32 46.42 -11.23
N MET A 91 -18.10 46.21 -10.74
CA MET A 91 -17.81 46.11 -9.31
C MET A 91 -18.07 47.40 -8.53
N SER A 92 -18.07 48.55 -9.22
CA SER A 92 -18.48 49.85 -8.66
C SER A 92 -19.99 49.96 -8.43
N THR A 93 -20.79 49.10 -9.07
CA THR A 93 -22.25 49.10 -9.01
C THR A 93 -22.72 48.42 -7.72
N ASN A 94 -23.72 49.02 -7.06
CA ASN A 94 -24.32 48.42 -5.87
C ASN A 94 -24.95 47.07 -6.24
N SER A 95 -24.86 46.09 -5.33
CA SER A 95 -25.38 44.73 -5.54
C SER A 95 -24.68 43.88 -6.61
N GLU A 96 -23.57 44.35 -7.20
CA GLU A 96 -22.69 43.48 -7.99
C GLU A 96 -21.99 42.47 -7.06
N TRP A 97 -22.02 41.18 -7.42
CA TRP A 97 -21.48 40.13 -6.57
C TRP A 97 -19.96 40.21 -6.49
N GLY A 98 -19.42 40.05 -5.28
CA GLY A 98 -17.97 39.91 -5.10
C GLY A 98 -17.50 38.52 -5.50
N ASP A 99 -16.24 38.42 -5.92
CA ASP A 99 -15.59 37.21 -6.39
C ASP A 99 -14.25 36.99 -5.64
N GLU A 100 -13.37 36.14 -6.18
CA GLU A 100 -12.05 35.91 -5.59
C GLU A 100 -11.13 37.14 -5.70
N VAL A 101 -11.24 37.91 -6.79
CA VAL A 101 -10.40 39.09 -7.02
C VAL A 101 -10.72 40.15 -5.97
N THR A 102 -11.99 40.34 -5.62
CA THR A 102 -12.37 41.26 -4.54
C THR A 102 -11.88 40.82 -3.16
N LEU A 103 -11.78 39.51 -2.87
CA LEU A 103 -11.17 39.01 -1.63
C LEU A 103 -9.66 39.25 -1.59
N ARG A 104 -8.96 39.01 -2.72
CA ARG A 104 -7.53 39.29 -2.85
C ARG A 104 -7.22 40.77 -2.67
N VAL A 105 -8.02 41.62 -3.28
CA VAL A 105 -7.92 43.08 -3.12
C VAL A 105 -8.24 43.48 -1.68
N ALA A 106 -9.26 42.88 -1.04
CA ALA A 106 -9.58 43.15 0.36
C ALA A 106 -8.42 42.79 1.29
N ALA A 107 -7.76 41.65 1.08
CA ALA A 107 -6.56 41.29 1.83
C ALA A 107 -5.49 42.37 1.71
N ASP A 108 -5.18 42.80 0.48
CA ASP A 108 -4.19 43.86 0.20
C ASP A 108 -4.55 45.22 0.84
N VAL A 109 -5.81 45.65 0.70
CA VAL A 109 -6.29 46.96 1.22
C VAL A 109 -6.23 47.02 2.74
N TYR A 110 -6.65 45.94 3.40
CA TYR A 110 -6.79 45.93 4.85
C TYR A 110 -5.58 45.33 5.57
N GLY A 111 -4.61 44.77 4.84
CA GLY A 111 -3.43 44.11 5.42
C GLY A 111 -3.81 42.91 6.29
N VAL A 112 -4.83 42.15 5.88
CA VAL A 112 -5.37 41.03 6.67
C VAL A 112 -5.25 39.71 5.91
N LYS A 113 -5.07 38.60 6.64
CA LYS A 113 -5.27 37.26 6.09
C LYS A 113 -6.76 36.96 6.07
N ILE A 114 -7.28 36.50 4.94
CA ILE A 114 -8.65 36.04 4.81
C ILE A 114 -8.65 34.52 4.71
N VAL A 115 -9.35 33.85 5.62
CA VAL A 115 -9.61 32.41 5.55
C VAL A 115 -11.07 32.21 5.17
N LEU A 116 -11.30 31.48 4.08
CA LEU A 116 -12.63 31.24 3.53
C LEU A 116 -12.94 29.74 3.57
N ILE A 117 -13.88 29.31 4.40
CA ILE A 117 -14.37 27.92 4.42
C ILE A 117 -15.45 27.78 3.36
N THR A 118 -15.39 26.76 2.49
CA THR A 118 -16.32 26.66 1.35
C THR A 118 -17.16 25.39 1.39
N SER A 119 -18.22 25.31 0.57
CA SER A 119 -18.94 24.06 0.27
C SER A 119 -18.34 23.25 -0.88
N ILE A 120 -17.32 23.76 -1.57
CA ILE A 120 -16.75 23.11 -2.76
C ILE A 120 -16.11 21.79 -2.33
N LYS A 121 -16.58 20.66 -2.88
CA LYS A 121 -16.18 19.30 -2.47
C LYS A 121 -14.67 19.12 -2.34
N LEU A 122 -13.90 19.62 -3.31
CA LEU A 122 -12.44 19.45 -3.36
C LEU A 122 -11.65 20.64 -2.79
N THR A 123 -12.31 21.71 -2.35
CA THR A 123 -11.67 22.94 -1.83
C THR A 123 -12.24 23.32 -0.46
N PRO A 124 -11.84 22.66 0.64
CA PRO A 124 -12.43 22.86 1.96
C PRO A 124 -12.27 24.29 2.50
N PHE A 125 -11.14 24.92 2.20
CA PHE A 125 -10.90 26.31 2.52
C PHE A 125 -9.99 26.97 1.47
N MET A 126 -10.00 28.30 1.45
CA MET A 126 -9.11 29.15 0.65
C MET A 126 -8.48 30.21 1.55
N GLU A 127 -7.24 30.59 1.24
CA GLU A 127 -6.53 31.65 1.98
C GLU A 127 -6.09 32.78 1.04
N PHE A 128 -6.31 34.02 1.49
CA PHE A 128 -5.85 35.21 0.80
C PHE A 128 -4.93 36.00 1.71
N LEU A 129 -3.66 36.14 1.29
CA LEU A 129 -2.64 36.89 2.02
C LEU A 129 -2.41 38.25 1.35
N PRO A 130 -2.16 39.32 2.14
CA PRO A 130 -1.82 40.62 1.61
C PRO A 130 -0.41 40.59 0.98
N LYS A 131 -0.21 41.34 -0.10
CA LYS A 131 1.11 41.48 -0.74
C LYS A 131 2.15 42.16 0.16
N SER A 132 1.71 43.01 1.08
CA SER A 132 2.60 43.79 1.94
C SER A 132 3.23 42.97 3.07
N GLN A 133 2.64 41.83 3.46
CA GLN A 133 3.03 41.09 4.66
C GLN A 133 2.81 39.57 4.47
N LYS A 134 3.82 38.76 4.79
CA LYS A 134 3.71 37.29 4.75
C LYS A 134 2.92 36.73 5.94
N GLU A 135 2.97 37.40 7.09
CA GLU A 135 2.27 37.02 8.32
C GLU A 135 1.54 38.24 8.90
N PRO A 136 0.29 38.51 8.47
CA PRO A 136 -0.49 39.61 9.00
C PRO A 136 -1.03 39.29 10.40
N ASP A 137 -0.98 40.26 11.31
CA ASP A 137 -1.43 40.12 12.70
C ASP A 137 -2.94 39.84 12.84
N ARG A 138 -3.71 40.12 11.79
CA ARG A 138 -5.17 39.99 11.78
C ARG A 138 -5.64 38.99 10.73
N VAL A 139 -6.40 38.00 11.20
CA VAL A 139 -7.07 36.98 10.37
C VAL A 139 -8.58 37.19 10.43
N ILE A 140 -9.22 37.27 9.27
CA ILE A 140 -10.68 37.32 9.14
C ILE A 140 -11.21 36.02 8.53
N HIS A 141 -12.37 35.59 9.00
CA HIS A 141 -12.94 34.30 8.64
C HIS A 141 -14.31 34.47 7.99
N LEU A 142 -14.48 33.82 6.84
CA LEU A 142 -15.71 33.86 6.04
C LEU A 142 -16.13 32.43 5.69
N SER A 143 -17.42 32.22 5.40
CA SER A 143 -17.90 31.02 4.74
C SER A 143 -18.44 31.34 3.34
N TYR A 144 -18.36 30.36 2.45
CA TYR A 144 -18.86 30.43 1.08
C TYR A 144 -19.67 29.18 0.73
N LEU A 145 -20.97 29.38 0.50
CA LEU A 145 -21.81 28.40 -0.16
C LEU A 145 -21.64 28.60 -1.68
N ALA A 146 -20.99 27.65 -2.33
CA ALA A 146 -20.55 27.69 -3.72
C ALA A 146 -21.68 28.12 -4.65
N GLY A 147 -21.41 29.15 -5.47
CA GLY A 147 -22.37 29.73 -6.41
C GLY A 147 -23.54 30.51 -5.79
N ILE A 148 -23.64 30.59 -4.46
CA ILE A 148 -24.85 31.09 -3.77
C ILE A 148 -24.57 32.27 -2.83
N HIS A 149 -23.72 32.14 -1.82
CA HIS A 149 -23.69 33.15 -0.74
C HIS A 149 -22.41 33.17 0.13
N PHE A 150 -22.07 34.35 0.67
CA PHE A 150 -21.00 34.54 1.65
C PHE A 150 -21.56 34.93 3.02
N ASN A 151 -21.09 34.29 4.09
CA ASN A 151 -21.37 34.70 5.47
C ASN A 151 -20.07 35.03 6.24
N SER A 152 -20.24 35.77 7.33
CA SER A 152 -19.18 35.97 8.32
C SER A 152 -19.19 34.81 9.30
N ILE A 153 -18.02 34.32 9.73
CA ILE A 153 -17.94 33.20 10.68
C ILE A 153 -17.08 33.54 11.90
N HIS A 154 -17.49 33.02 13.06
CA HIS A 154 -16.86 33.27 14.36
C HIS A 154 -16.64 31.97 15.12
N LYS A 155 -15.54 31.84 15.86
CA LYS A 155 -15.19 30.59 16.56
C LYS A 155 -16.08 30.38 17.79
N LYS A 156 -16.71 29.21 17.92
CA LYS A 156 -17.51 28.77 19.08
C LYS A 156 -16.61 28.68 20.31
N GLY A 157 -16.97 29.39 21.38
CA GLY A 157 -16.32 29.28 22.70
C GLY A 157 -15.15 30.23 22.98
N GLY A 158 -14.87 31.20 22.11
CA GLY A 158 -13.97 32.31 22.43
C GLY A 158 -14.72 33.41 23.19
N SER A 159 -14.83 33.30 24.51
CA SER A 159 -15.13 34.46 25.35
C SER A 159 -14.03 35.51 25.14
N GLY A 160 -14.44 36.73 24.77
CA GLY A 160 -13.54 37.83 24.49
C GLY A 160 -12.57 38.10 25.63
N LEU A 161 -11.28 38.18 25.29
CA LEU A 161 -10.23 38.81 26.08
C LEU A 161 -9.05 39.09 25.14
N SER A 162 -9.13 40.20 24.41
CA SER A 162 -7.94 40.98 24.04
C SER A 162 -8.31 42.45 23.88
N SER A 163 -8.64 43.10 25.00
CA SER A 163 -8.48 44.53 25.15
C SER A 163 -7.55 44.76 26.35
N SER A 164 -6.61 45.69 26.17
CA SER A 164 -5.55 46.10 27.10
C SER A 164 -4.30 45.23 27.15
N LEU A 165 -3.25 45.68 26.45
CA LEU A 165 -1.87 45.87 26.98
C LEU A 165 -0.95 46.42 25.87
N GLY A 166 -1.33 47.57 25.32
CA GLY A 166 -0.40 48.42 24.57
C GLY A 166 0.33 49.35 25.53
N SER A 167 1.62 49.08 25.79
CA SER A 167 2.68 50.08 26.07
C SER A 167 3.96 49.53 26.72
N ALA A 168 4.08 48.22 27.01
CA ALA A 168 5.28 47.68 27.68
C ALA A 168 6.27 46.89 26.77
N SER A 169 6.06 46.83 25.45
CA SER A 169 6.84 45.91 24.57
C SER A 169 8.17 46.47 24.02
N MET A 170 8.37 47.79 23.96
CA MET A 170 9.58 48.35 23.30
C MET A 170 10.88 48.29 24.12
N LYS A 171 10.84 47.93 25.42
CA LYS A 171 12.07 47.78 26.24
C LYS A 171 12.54 46.33 26.37
N LEU A 172 11.69 45.34 26.09
CA LEU A 172 12.04 43.93 26.18
C LEU A 172 12.69 43.39 24.88
N GLN A 173 12.38 44.01 23.74
CA GLN A 173 12.87 43.61 22.41
C GLN A 173 14.39 43.85 22.23
N ARG A 174 14.92 44.96 22.77
CA ARG A 174 16.37 45.26 22.73
C ARG A 174 17.22 44.39 23.66
N LYS A 175 16.61 43.71 24.64
CA LYS A 175 17.31 42.79 25.54
C LYS A 175 17.37 41.37 24.95
N LYS A 176 16.29 40.94 24.26
CA LYS A 176 16.24 39.66 23.54
C LYS A 176 17.20 39.59 22.35
N GLU A 177 17.32 40.65 21.54
CA GLU A 177 18.27 40.67 20.40
C GLU A 177 19.76 40.60 20.82
N LYS A 178 20.10 41.04 22.04
CA LYS A 178 21.46 40.93 22.59
C LYS A 178 21.75 39.55 23.19
N GLU A 179 20.76 38.88 23.76
CA GLU A 179 20.89 37.52 24.28
C GLU A 179 20.88 36.48 23.13
N GLU A 180 20.14 36.73 22.05
CA GLU A 180 20.06 35.86 20.89
C GLU A 180 21.37 35.84 20.07
N LYS A 181 22.01 37.01 19.88
CA LYS A 181 23.36 37.08 19.27
C LYS A 181 24.43 36.37 20.10
N LYS A 182 24.31 36.41 21.43
CA LYS A 182 25.26 35.75 22.33
C LYS A 182 25.09 34.23 22.31
N ARG A 183 23.84 33.75 22.22
CA ARG A 183 23.53 32.33 22.00
C ARG A 183 24.00 31.82 20.64
N GLU A 184 23.84 32.59 19.57
CA GLU A 184 24.33 32.20 18.24
C GLU A 184 25.87 32.11 18.16
N GLU A 185 26.60 32.92 18.92
CA GLU A 185 28.07 32.82 19.02
C GLU A 185 28.50 31.61 19.85
N GLU A 186 27.85 31.35 20.99
CA GLU A 186 28.10 30.15 21.81
C GLU A 186 27.79 28.85 21.03
N GLU A 187 26.69 28.81 20.27
CA GLU A 187 26.31 27.65 19.46
C GLU A 187 27.26 27.42 18.27
N LYS A 188 27.86 28.49 17.72
CA LYS A 188 28.91 28.38 16.70
C LYS A 188 30.21 27.84 17.27
N GLU A 189 30.56 28.21 18.50
CA GLU A 189 31.75 27.70 19.20
C GLU A 189 31.58 26.23 19.60
N GLU A 190 30.37 25.84 20.03
CA GLU A 190 30.02 24.47 20.38
C GLU A 190 30.03 23.55 19.15
N LYS A 191 29.45 24.00 18.02
CA LYS A 191 29.54 23.29 16.72
C LYS A 191 30.99 23.16 16.21
N LYS A 192 31.88 24.09 16.58
CA LYS A 192 33.30 24.04 16.20
C LYS A 192 34.06 23.03 17.05
N LYS A 193 33.80 22.96 18.37
CA LYS A 193 34.30 21.91 19.26
C LYS A 193 33.78 20.53 18.87
N GLU A 194 32.50 20.40 18.54
CA GLU A 194 31.90 19.12 18.13
C GLU A 194 32.50 18.61 16.81
N LYS A 195 32.82 19.51 15.86
CA LYS A 195 33.55 19.14 14.62
C LYS A 195 34.99 18.71 14.90
N GLU A 196 35.69 19.33 15.85
CA GLU A 196 37.03 18.90 16.26
C GLU A 196 37.01 17.55 16.98
N ASP A 197 36.03 17.32 17.86
CA ASP A 197 35.89 16.08 18.59
C ASP A 197 35.46 14.93 17.66
N LYS A 198 34.59 15.18 16.67
CA LYS A 198 34.28 14.22 15.59
C LYS A 198 35.52 13.90 14.74
N LYS A 199 36.40 14.88 14.49
CA LYS A 199 37.67 14.65 13.78
C LYS A 199 38.64 13.80 14.60
N LYS A 200 38.76 14.07 15.90
CA LYS A 200 39.58 13.26 16.84
C LYS A 200 39.01 11.85 17.01
N ALA A 201 37.70 11.69 17.06
CA ALA A 201 37.02 10.39 17.13
C ALA A 201 37.22 9.57 15.85
N LYS A 202 37.18 10.19 14.67
CA LYS A 202 37.44 9.51 13.39
C LYS A 202 38.88 8.98 13.29
N VAL A 203 39.86 9.77 13.74
CA VAL A 203 41.27 9.34 13.82
C VAL A 203 41.49 8.25 14.88
N LYS A 204 40.74 8.26 15.98
CA LYS A 204 40.77 7.18 16.99
C LYS A 204 40.11 5.89 16.50
N LYS A 205 39.05 6.00 15.71
CA LYS A 205 38.30 4.86 15.12
C LYS A 205 39.15 4.15 14.06
N GLU A 206 39.84 4.89 13.18
CA GLU A 206 40.79 4.33 12.21
C GLU A 206 42.02 3.68 12.86
N LYS A 207 42.43 4.12 14.06
CA LYS A 207 43.48 3.46 14.85
C LYS A 207 42.99 2.20 15.58
N ASN A 208 41.72 2.13 15.99
CA ASN A 208 41.14 0.96 16.65
C ASN A 208 40.72 -0.16 15.67
N GLU A 209 40.26 0.19 14.47
CA GLU A 209 39.92 -0.78 13.42
C GLU A 209 41.13 -1.54 12.86
N LYS A 210 42.36 -1.02 13.05
CA LYS A 210 43.60 -1.74 12.76
C LYS A 210 44.10 -2.65 13.90
N LYS A 211 43.46 -2.63 15.07
CA LYS A 211 43.95 -3.36 16.26
C LYS A 211 43.06 -4.51 16.75
N ASN A 212 41.80 -4.60 16.31
CA ASN A 212 40.92 -5.73 16.64
C ASN A 212 40.67 -6.64 15.42
N ARG A 213 41.70 -7.37 15.03
CA ARG A 213 41.54 -8.72 14.47
C ARG A 213 41.99 -9.69 15.56
N ASN A 214 41.05 -10.24 16.31
CA ASN A 214 41.06 -11.60 16.88
C ASN A 214 40.00 -11.75 17.98
N HIS A 215 39.20 -12.82 17.85
CA HIS A 215 38.35 -13.47 18.86
C HIS A 215 37.11 -12.67 19.31
N HIS A 216 35.95 -13.24 19.65
CA HIS A 216 35.26 -14.52 19.45
C HIS A 216 33.80 -14.20 19.88
N PHE A 217 32.82 -14.96 19.40
CA PHE A 217 31.37 -14.74 19.54
C PHE A 217 30.84 -14.49 20.97
N HIS A 218 29.72 -13.77 21.06
CA HIS A 218 28.65 -14.14 21.99
C HIS A 218 27.26 -14.04 21.32
N PHE A 219 26.56 -15.17 21.41
CA PHE A 219 25.15 -15.44 21.08
C PHE A 219 24.23 -14.71 22.08
N SER A 220 23.38 -13.76 21.63
CA SER A 220 22.11 -13.43 22.29
C SER A 220 21.13 -12.52 21.51
N ASP A 221 21.51 -11.87 20.41
CA ASP A 221 20.67 -10.78 19.85
C ASP A 221 19.95 -11.10 18.52
N VAL A 222 19.70 -12.38 18.22
CA VAL A 222 19.04 -12.78 16.97
C VAL A 222 17.63 -13.29 17.26
N ILE A 223 16.67 -12.36 17.35
CA ILE A 223 15.24 -12.65 17.24
C ILE A 223 14.62 -11.67 16.23
N PHE A 224 14.05 -12.27 15.17
CA PHE A 224 13.04 -11.76 14.23
C PHE A 224 13.45 -10.62 13.26
N GLU A 225 13.70 -10.97 12.00
CA GLU A 225 13.42 -10.09 10.85
C GLU A 225 12.46 -10.84 9.91
N MET A 226 11.33 -10.23 9.57
CA MET A 226 10.36 -10.79 8.61
C MET A 226 10.48 -10.03 7.29
N ALA A 227 11.25 -10.55 6.33
CA ALA A 227 11.30 -9.99 4.98
C ALA A 227 9.93 -10.01 4.28
N ARG A 228 9.26 -8.85 4.22
CA ARG A 228 8.00 -8.66 3.49
C ARG A 228 8.28 -8.58 1.99
N MET A 229 7.42 -9.17 1.15
CA MET A 229 7.57 -9.05 -0.31
C MET A 229 7.00 -7.73 -0.81
N TYR A 230 7.70 -7.13 -1.78
CA TYR A 230 7.31 -5.85 -2.34
C TYR A 230 7.33 -5.85 -3.86
N ARG A 231 6.34 -5.20 -4.48
CA ARG A 231 6.27 -4.96 -5.92
C ARG A 231 6.72 -3.54 -6.21
N LYS A 232 7.85 -3.40 -6.91
CA LYS A 232 8.29 -2.13 -7.50
C LYS A 232 7.47 -1.85 -8.76
N LEU A 233 6.76 -0.72 -8.81
CA LEU A 233 6.11 -0.26 -10.05
C LEU A 233 7.04 0.63 -10.87
N ALA A 234 6.80 0.67 -12.19
CA ALA A 234 7.54 1.56 -13.09
C ALA A 234 7.31 3.04 -12.73
N LEU A 235 8.28 3.88 -13.05
CA LEU A 235 8.21 5.32 -12.86
C LEU A 235 7.13 5.94 -13.76
N CYS A 236 6.43 6.95 -13.25
CA CYS A 236 5.62 7.88 -14.03
C CYS A 236 6.23 9.28 -13.94
N GLY A 237 6.33 9.99 -15.06
CA GLY A 237 6.98 11.30 -15.15
C GLY A 237 7.98 11.38 -16.29
N GLY A 238 8.87 12.38 -16.24
CA GLY A 238 9.89 12.61 -17.26
C GLY A 238 11.24 11.94 -17.00
N GLU A 239 12.09 11.96 -18.02
CA GLU A 239 13.43 11.34 -17.99
C GLU A 239 14.52 12.23 -17.35
N GLY A 240 14.16 13.46 -16.93
CA GLY A 240 15.06 14.40 -16.28
C GLY A 240 15.51 13.96 -14.88
N GLY A 241 16.37 14.76 -14.25
CA GLY A 241 16.83 14.54 -12.87
C GLY A 241 17.78 13.35 -12.68
N LYS A 242 18.27 13.18 -11.44
CA LYS A 242 19.03 12.00 -11.02
C LYS A 242 18.10 10.95 -10.43
N GLU A 243 18.34 9.69 -10.78
CA GLU A 243 17.63 8.55 -10.19
C GLU A 243 17.92 8.43 -8.70
N TRP A 244 16.89 8.04 -7.96
CA TRP A 244 16.95 7.70 -6.55
C TRP A 244 15.99 6.55 -6.24
N ASP A 245 16.33 5.80 -5.22
CA ASP A 245 15.57 4.65 -4.75
C ASP A 245 15.71 4.60 -3.23
N ASP A 246 14.62 4.82 -2.51
CA ASP A 246 14.66 4.83 -1.05
C ASP A 246 14.73 3.43 -0.45
N ASP A 247 14.59 2.38 -1.28
CA ASP A 247 14.34 1.01 -0.85
C ASP A 247 13.00 0.91 -0.10
N VAL A 248 12.81 -0.18 0.65
CA VAL A 248 11.55 -0.48 1.31
C VAL A 248 11.65 -0.43 2.83
N TYR A 249 10.57 0.03 3.47
CA TYR A 249 10.48 0.22 4.91
C TYR A 249 9.23 -0.43 5.50
N GLU A 250 9.16 -0.49 6.84
CA GLU A 250 7.98 -1.02 7.54
C GLU A 250 6.74 -0.17 7.24
N GLY A 251 6.89 1.16 7.08
CA GLY A 251 5.83 2.01 6.56
C GLY A 251 6.20 3.47 6.47
N VAL A 252 5.33 4.26 5.83
CA VAL A 252 5.48 5.70 5.69
C VAL A 252 4.70 6.38 6.82
N LYS A 253 5.37 7.21 7.62
CA LYS A 253 4.78 7.97 8.73
C LYS A 253 4.35 9.36 8.30
N LYS A 254 5.13 9.99 7.41
CA LYS A 254 4.86 11.36 6.97
C LYS A 254 5.42 11.60 5.57
N VAL A 255 4.70 12.41 4.81
CA VAL A 255 5.14 12.91 3.50
C VAL A 255 5.17 14.43 3.54
N TYR A 256 6.22 15.03 2.99
CA TYR A 256 6.34 16.47 2.78
C TYR A 256 6.42 16.73 1.28
N VAL A 257 5.61 17.67 0.79
CA VAL A 257 5.62 18.05 -0.62
C VAL A 257 5.80 19.56 -0.74
N GLY A 258 6.89 19.96 -1.40
CA GLY A 258 7.16 21.33 -1.80
C GLY A 258 6.77 21.56 -3.25
N GLN A 259 6.20 22.72 -3.54
CA GLN A 259 5.70 23.09 -4.85
C GLN A 259 6.04 24.54 -5.18
N ASP A 260 6.09 24.87 -6.47
CA ASP A 260 6.06 26.25 -6.95
C ASP A 260 4.73 26.53 -7.67
N LEU A 261 4.67 27.61 -8.45
CA LEU A 261 3.47 28.00 -9.19
C LEU A 261 3.13 27.06 -10.36
N ASN A 262 4.03 26.15 -10.75
CA ASN A 262 3.95 25.36 -11.98
C ASN A 262 4.28 23.86 -11.81
N ARG A 263 4.83 23.39 -10.69
CA ARG A 263 5.29 21.98 -10.52
C ARG A 263 5.56 21.59 -9.06
N ILE A 264 5.70 20.28 -8.83
CA ILE A 264 6.27 19.74 -7.59
C ILE A 264 7.79 19.91 -7.64
N THR A 265 8.32 20.64 -6.66
CA THR A 265 9.75 20.99 -6.62
C THR A 265 10.53 20.18 -5.60
N TYR A 266 9.86 19.65 -4.58
CA TYR A 266 10.49 18.93 -3.48
C TYR A 266 9.57 17.83 -2.94
N ILE A 267 10.16 16.71 -2.53
CA ILE A 267 9.48 15.65 -1.80
C ILE A 267 10.39 15.11 -0.71
N LYS A 268 9.82 14.82 0.46
CA LYS A 268 10.52 14.20 1.58
C LYS A 268 9.62 13.18 2.25
N PHE A 269 10.20 12.06 2.64
CA PHE A 269 9.51 10.97 3.32
C PHE A 269 10.12 10.73 4.70
N GLU A 270 9.26 10.43 5.68
CA GLU A 270 9.66 9.85 6.95
C GLU A 270 9.15 8.40 6.99
N TYR A 271 10.09 7.46 6.96
CA TYR A 271 9.84 6.03 7.02
C TYR A 271 10.10 5.48 8.41
N VAL A 272 9.38 4.41 8.76
CA VAL A 272 9.61 3.62 9.96
C VAL A 272 10.35 2.35 9.56
N LYS A 273 11.47 2.04 10.22
CA LYS A 273 12.20 0.78 10.10
C LYS A 273 11.60 -0.32 10.98
N GLU A 274 12.05 -1.56 10.82
CA GLU A 274 11.58 -2.71 11.61
C GLU A 274 11.85 -2.55 13.12
N ASP A 275 12.97 -1.95 13.49
CA ASP A 275 13.34 -1.60 14.88
C ASP A 275 12.52 -0.42 15.46
N GLY A 276 11.65 0.18 14.65
CA GLY A 276 10.84 1.35 15.00
C GLY A 276 11.55 2.69 14.78
N ASP A 277 12.82 2.69 14.35
CA ASP A 277 13.54 3.93 14.07
C ASP A 277 12.96 4.66 12.86
N VAL A 278 13.03 5.98 12.89
CA VAL A 278 12.56 6.82 11.78
C VAL A 278 13.72 7.20 10.88
N VAL A 279 13.64 6.85 9.61
CA VAL A 279 14.55 7.32 8.56
C VAL A 279 13.88 8.40 7.74
N THR A 280 14.69 9.36 7.28
CA THR A 280 14.23 10.50 6.50
C THR A 280 15.02 10.59 5.20
N THR A 281 14.30 10.68 4.08
CA THR A 281 14.86 10.87 2.73
C THR A 281 14.23 12.10 2.08
N GLU A 282 14.98 12.82 1.25
CA GLU A 282 14.51 14.06 0.63
C GLU A 282 15.12 14.30 -0.76
N TYR A 283 14.32 14.85 -1.67
CA TYR A 283 14.65 15.03 -3.07
C TYR A 283 14.07 16.32 -3.62
N GLY A 284 14.77 16.94 -4.57
CA GLY A 284 14.37 18.19 -5.20
C GLY A 284 14.85 19.44 -4.44
N THR A 285 14.23 20.59 -4.71
CA THR A 285 14.61 21.90 -4.19
C THR A 285 13.46 22.57 -3.43
N ILE A 286 13.74 23.04 -2.20
CA ILE A 286 12.76 23.72 -1.35
C ILE A 286 12.62 25.18 -1.82
N ASN A 287 11.63 25.45 -2.67
CA ASN A 287 11.29 26.81 -3.13
C ASN A 287 10.25 27.50 -2.24
N GLN A 288 9.40 26.72 -1.56
CA GLN A 288 8.37 27.17 -0.62
C GLN A 288 8.34 26.22 0.58
N HIS A 289 7.72 26.64 1.70
CA HIS A 289 7.58 25.77 2.87
C HIS A 289 6.82 24.50 2.48
N PRO A 290 7.42 23.30 2.62
CA PRO A 290 6.77 22.05 2.23
C PRO A 290 5.51 21.81 3.07
N LYS A 291 4.44 21.37 2.42
CA LYS A 291 3.22 20.96 3.11
C LYS A 291 3.38 19.53 3.60
N GLU A 292 2.97 19.27 4.84
CA GLU A 292 3.02 17.92 5.42
C GLU A 292 1.69 17.17 5.29
N PHE A 293 1.81 15.86 5.08
CA PHE A 293 0.74 14.89 5.17
C PHE A 293 1.16 13.81 6.17
N VAL A 294 0.60 13.89 7.38
CA VAL A 294 0.94 13.01 8.51
C VAL A 294 -0.03 11.83 8.54
N LEU A 295 0.51 10.61 8.64
CA LEU A 295 -0.26 9.38 8.83
C LEU A 295 -0.40 9.01 10.30
N GLN A 296 -1.56 8.47 10.67
CA GLN A 296 -1.81 7.88 11.99
C GLN A 296 -1.16 6.50 12.10
N TYR A 297 0.17 6.45 12.07
CA TYR A 297 0.94 5.20 12.16
C TYR A 297 0.81 4.54 13.55
N PRO A 298 0.66 3.20 13.66
CA PRO A 298 0.68 2.21 12.58
C PRO A 298 -0.68 1.94 11.92
N ASP A 299 -1.76 2.52 12.45
CA ASP A 299 -3.15 2.19 12.08
C ASP A 299 -3.56 2.68 10.68
N GLU A 300 -2.90 3.72 10.17
CA GLU A 300 -3.12 4.31 8.85
C GLU A 300 -1.86 4.19 7.99
N HIS A 301 -2.04 3.79 6.73
CA HIS A 301 -0.97 3.68 5.75
C HIS A 301 -1.43 4.11 4.36
N ILE A 302 -0.49 4.51 3.50
CA ILE A 302 -0.79 4.93 2.12
C ILE A 302 -1.13 3.68 1.30
N ILE A 303 -2.22 3.71 0.53
CA ILE A 303 -2.67 2.61 -0.35
C ILE A 303 -2.69 3.00 -1.83
N ALA A 304 -2.67 4.30 -2.13
CA ALA A 304 -2.56 4.78 -3.50
C ALA A 304 -1.91 6.17 -3.56
N VAL A 305 -1.27 6.44 -4.70
CA VAL A 305 -0.75 7.76 -5.05
C VAL A 305 -1.24 8.12 -6.43
N GLU A 306 -1.96 9.23 -6.55
CA GLU A 306 -2.42 9.78 -7.81
C GLU A 306 -1.63 11.03 -8.14
N GLY A 307 -1.46 11.31 -9.43
CA GLY A 307 -0.79 12.51 -9.84
C GLY A 307 -0.94 12.81 -11.31
N SER A 308 -0.25 13.86 -11.74
CA SER A 308 -0.11 14.23 -13.14
C SER A 308 1.30 14.70 -13.42
N TYR A 309 1.74 14.54 -14.66
CA TYR A 309 2.98 15.12 -15.17
C TYR A 309 2.76 15.75 -16.54
N HIS A 310 3.53 16.79 -16.86
CA HIS A 310 3.45 17.48 -18.14
C HIS A 310 4.77 18.19 -18.46
N PRO A 311 5.08 18.43 -19.74
CA PRO A 311 6.18 19.31 -20.12
C PRO A 311 5.99 20.72 -19.56
N VAL A 312 7.00 21.25 -18.86
CA VAL A 312 6.99 22.64 -18.40
C VAL A 312 7.89 23.47 -19.32
N ALA A 313 7.29 24.49 -19.96
CA ALA A 313 7.88 25.27 -21.06
C ALA A 313 9.25 25.92 -20.76
N LEU A 314 9.62 26.12 -19.49
CA LEU A 314 10.89 26.73 -19.09
C LEU A 314 12.05 25.72 -18.92
N ILE A 315 11.77 24.42 -18.89
CA ILE A 315 12.76 23.36 -18.62
C ILE A 315 12.87 22.36 -19.78
N ALA A 316 11.91 22.37 -20.70
CA ALA A 316 11.81 21.45 -21.84
C ALA A 316 11.78 19.95 -21.46
N THR A 317 11.47 19.63 -20.20
CA THR A 317 11.31 18.26 -19.70
C THR A 317 9.94 18.08 -19.04
N GLU A 318 9.45 16.84 -19.05
CA GLU A 318 8.28 16.45 -18.28
C GLU A 318 8.64 16.35 -16.79
N VAL A 319 7.79 16.92 -15.94
CA VAL A 319 7.95 16.87 -14.49
C VAL A 319 6.62 16.58 -13.81
N ILE A 320 6.67 16.01 -12.60
CA ILE A 320 5.48 15.81 -11.77
C ILE A 320 4.88 17.18 -11.43
N THR A 321 3.63 17.37 -11.82
CA THR A 321 2.88 18.59 -11.58
C THR A 321 1.92 18.44 -10.41
N SER A 322 1.36 17.26 -10.18
CA SER A 322 0.48 17.04 -9.02
C SER A 322 0.67 15.70 -8.33
N LEU A 323 0.35 15.67 -7.02
CA LEU A 323 0.34 14.47 -6.19
C LEU A 323 -0.85 14.50 -5.21
N VAL A 324 -1.49 13.36 -5.02
CA VAL A 324 -2.52 13.07 -4.01
C VAL A 324 -2.21 11.71 -3.41
N PHE A 325 -2.16 11.61 -2.09
CA PHE A 325 -1.94 10.35 -1.38
C PHE A 325 -3.27 9.88 -0.78
N LYS A 326 -3.64 8.62 -1.02
CA LYS A 326 -4.83 7.99 -0.43
C LYS A 326 -4.40 6.95 0.61
N THR A 327 -5.15 6.85 1.69
CA THR A 327 -4.82 6.00 2.84
C THR A 327 -5.84 4.89 3.07
N SER A 328 -5.44 3.86 3.82
CA SER A 328 -6.27 2.70 4.20
C SER A 328 -7.48 3.06 5.07
N LYS A 329 -7.49 4.25 5.67
CA LYS A 329 -8.65 4.78 6.42
C LYS A 329 -9.58 5.64 5.55
N GLY A 330 -9.40 5.63 4.23
CA GLY A 330 -10.20 6.40 3.28
C GLY A 330 -9.85 7.90 3.23
N ARG A 331 -8.77 8.32 3.89
CA ARG A 331 -8.33 9.71 3.95
C ARG A 331 -7.45 10.03 2.74
N CYS A 332 -7.65 11.19 2.12
CA CYS A 332 -6.82 11.68 1.03
C CYS A 332 -6.03 12.91 1.48
N SER A 333 -4.79 13.05 1.03
CA SER A 333 -4.05 14.31 1.18
C SER A 333 -4.70 15.41 0.34
N PRO A 334 -4.43 16.69 0.65
CA PRO A 334 -4.65 17.76 -0.33
C PRO A 334 -3.94 17.44 -1.64
N THR A 335 -4.47 17.92 -2.76
CA THR A 335 -3.73 17.91 -4.02
C THR A 335 -2.54 18.86 -3.91
N PHE A 336 -1.35 18.28 -3.92
CA PHE A 336 -0.11 19.02 -4.07
C PHE A 336 0.09 19.35 -5.54
N GLY A 337 0.56 20.55 -5.85
CA GLY A 337 0.76 21.02 -7.23
C GLY A 337 0.12 22.37 -7.55
N PRO A 338 0.40 22.92 -8.74
CA PRO A 338 -0.13 24.19 -9.23
C PRO A 338 -1.57 24.00 -9.71
N ASN A 339 -2.51 23.84 -8.77
CA ASN A 339 -3.91 23.65 -9.13
C ASN A 339 -4.61 25.00 -9.37
N LEU A 340 -4.16 25.73 -10.40
CA LEU A 340 -4.85 26.92 -10.87
C LEU A 340 -6.14 26.45 -11.58
N PHE A 341 -7.31 26.73 -10.99
CA PHE A 341 -8.64 26.49 -11.58
C PHE A 341 -9.16 25.03 -11.66
N GLY A 342 -8.56 24.05 -10.96
CA GLY A 342 -9.04 22.67 -11.04
C GLY A 342 -8.69 21.98 -12.36
N ILE A 343 -7.86 22.61 -13.19
CA ILE A 343 -7.37 22.06 -14.46
C ILE A 343 -6.01 21.43 -14.18
N THR A 344 -5.97 20.13 -13.92
CA THR A 344 -4.74 19.35 -14.07
C THR A 344 -4.47 19.17 -15.56
N SER A 345 -3.69 20.06 -16.18
CA SER A 345 -3.12 19.80 -17.51
C SER A 345 -1.93 18.84 -17.36
N GLY A 346 -1.96 17.72 -18.10
CA GLY A 346 -0.92 16.69 -18.04
C GLY A 346 -1.47 15.27 -18.12
N THR A 347 -0.55 14.32 -18.33
CA THR A 347 -0.85 12.89 -18.29
C THR A 347 -1.06 12.47 -16.85
N LYS A 348 -2.23 11.93 -16.54
CA LYS A 348 -2.56 11.44 -15.19
C LYS A 348 -1.96 10.05 -14.98
N PHE A 349 -1.54 9.79 -13.76
CA PHE A 349 -1.14 8.45 -13.31
C PHE A 349 -1.77 8.14 -11.96
N VAL A 350 -1.98 6.86 -11.73
CA VAL A 350 -2.44 6.31 -10.45
C VAL A 350 -1.58 5.09 -10.15
N PHE A 351 -0.96 5.11 -8.98
CA PHE A 351 -0.38 3.95 -8.37
C PHE A 351 -1.37 3.40 -7.35
N GLU A 352 -2.04 2.30 -7.68
CA GLU A 352 -2.93 1.57 -6.78
C GLU A 352 -2.79 0.06 -7.01
N ASN A 353 -3.04 -0.73 -5.97
CA ASN A 353 -2.96 -2.19 -6.04
C ASN A 353 -3.90 -2.83 -5.00
N GLU A 354 -5.20 -2.87 -5.27
CA GLU A 354 -6.20 -3.57 -4.44
C GLU A 354 -6.18 -3.18 -2.95
N GLY A 355 -5.86 -1.92 -2.62
CA GLY A 355 -5.77 -1.44 -1.24
C GLY A 355 -4.49 -1.84 -0.48
N LYS A 356 -3.49 -2.41 -1.15
CA LYS A 356 -2.21 -2.82 -0.56
C LYS A 356 -1.39 -1.61 -0.09
N LYS A 357 -0.61 -1.83 0.96
CA LYS A 357 0.21 -0.80 1.61
C LYS A 357 1.40 -0.39 0.74
N ILE A 358 1.62 0.92 0.58
CA ILE A 358 2.84 1.51 0.02
C ILE A 358 3.89 1.67 1.13
N VAL A 359 5.10 1.23 0.85
CA VAL A 359 6.18 1.04 1.83
C VAL A 359 7.52 1.65 1.42
N GLY A 360 7.62 2.13 0.20
CA GLY A 360 8.84 2.72 -0.32
C GLY A 360 8.52 3.53 -1.57
N PHE A 361 9.44 4.43 -1.93
CA PHE A 361 9.33 5.26 -3.11
C PHE A 361 10.66 5.22 -3.88
N HIS A 362 10.58 5.38 -5.18
CA HIS A 362 11.74 5.59 -6.05
C HIS A 362 11.37 6.63 -7.09
N GLY A 363 12.36 7.25 -7.74
CA GLY A 363 12.05 8.39 -8.60
C GLY A 363 13.26 8.99 -9.28
N ARG A 364 13.00 10.15 -9.88
CA ARG A 364 14.02 11.03 -10.45
C ARG A 364 13.79 12.45 -9.98
N ALA A 365 14.85 13.13 -9.56
CA ALA A 365 14.75 14.51 -9.12
C ALA A 365 16.02 15.31 -9.46
N GLY A 366 15.81 16.57 -9.84
CA GLY A 366 16.84 17.60 -9.96
C GLY A 366 16.37 18.88 -9.25
N ASP A 367 16.16 19.95 -10.01
CA ASP A 367 15.54 21.19 -9.50
C ASP A 367 14.03 21.04 -9.25
N ALA A 368 13.44 19.94 -9.75
CA ALA A 368 12.06 19.54 -9.56
C ALA A 368 11.95 18.02 -9.40
N LEU A 369 10.76 17.53 -9.07
CA LEU A 369 10.46 16.10 -9.09
C LEU A 369 10.11 15.68 -10.53
N ASP A 370 11.02 15.01 -11.22
CA ASP A 370 10.88 14.63 -12.62
C ASP A 370 9.97 13.41 -12.78
N ALA A 371 10.19 12.36 -11.97
CA ALA A 371 9.39 11.14 -11.98
C ALA A 371 9.26 10.51 -10.59
N LEU A 372 8.19 9.74 -10.40
CA LEU A 372 7.89 9.04 -9.16
C LEU A 372 7.42 7.61 -9.45
N GLY A 373 7.80 6.67 -8.59
CA GLY A 373 7.33 5.30 -8.54
C GLY A 373 7.21 4.84 -7.09
N VAL A 374 6.52 3.72 -6.87
CA VAL A 374 6.20 3.21 -5.54
C VAL A 374 6.52 1.72 -5.39
N TYR A 375 6.74 1.31 -4.14
CA TYR A 375 6.77 -0.08 -3.72
C TYR A 375 5.48 -0.43 -2.97
N PHE A 376 4.76 -1.44 -3.45
CA PHE A 376 3.61 -2.03 -2.75
C PHE A 376 4.03 -3.26 -1.97
N VAL A 377 3.55 -3.41 -0.74
CA VAL A 377 3.49 -4.71 -0.06
C VAL A 377 2.62 -5.64 -0.89
N LEU A 378 3.16 -6.82 -1.22
CA LEU A 378 2.36 -7.89 -1.74
C LEU A 378 1.85 -8.73 -0.59
N ASP A 379 0.55 -8.66 -0.32
CA ASP A 379 -0.11 -9.70 0.45
C ASP A 379 -0.23 -10.93 -0.46
N THR A 380 0.71 -11.86 -0.32
CA THR A 380 0.48 -13.30 -0.48
C THR A 380 1.59 -14.07 0.22
N THR A 381 1.16 -14.92 1.15
CA THR A 381 1.83 -15.97 1.92
C THR A 381 2.31 -15.60 3.35
N PRO A 382 2.08 -16.50 4.35
CA PRO A 382 2.21 -16.20 5.78
C PRO A 382 3.64 -16.04 6.29
N PHE A 383 4.63 -15.85 5.42
CA PHE A 383 5.99 -16.04 5.86
C PHE A 383 7.07 -15.29 5.06
N PRO A 384 8.15 -14.84 5.72
CA PRO A 384 9.17 -13.99 5.10
C PRO A 384 10.03 -14.72 4.06
N LEU A 385 10.34 -14.01 2.98
CA LEU A 385 11.19 -14.45 1.87
C LEU A 385 12.50 -13.64 1.89
N TYR A 386 13.62 -14.27 2.24
CA TYR A 386 14.93 -13.63 2.31
C TYR A 386 15.61 -13.67 0.94
N LYS A 387 15.99 -12.51 0.41
CA LYS A 387 16.83 -12.40 -0.79
C LYS A 387 18.29 -12.22 -0.37
N LEU A 388 19.13 -13.20 -0.66
CA LEU A 388 20.58 -13.06 -0.52
C LEU A 388 21.17 -12.59 -1.85
N ASP A 389 21.94 -11.50 -1.82
CA ASP A 389 22.53 -10.87 -2.99
C ASP A 389 23.45 -11.83 -3.77
N ALA A 390 23.51 -11.61 -5.09
CA ALA A 390 24.34 -12.42 -5.97
C ALA A 390 25.83 -12.15 -5.69
N GLN A 391 26.57 -13.20 -5.40
CA GLN A 391 28.02 -13.15 -5.15
C GLN A 391 28.77 -13.87 -6.26
N GLY A 392 29.93 -13.34 -6.63
CA GLY A 392 30.75 -13.87 -7.74
C GLY A 392 31.34 -12.76 -8.60
N GLY A 393 31.26 -12.93 -9.91
CA GLY A 393 31.67 -11.95 -10.91
C GLY A 393 30.75 -10.75 -11.01
N THR A 394 31.31 -9.63 -11.46
CA THR A 394 30.57 -8.39 -11.68
C THR A 394 29.99 -8.28 -13.09
N ASP A 395 30.54 -9.07 -14.01
CA ASP A 395 30.22 -9.08 -15.44
C ASP A 395 29.01 -10.00 -15.72
N GLY A 396 28.51 -9.98 -16.96
CA GLY A 396 27.36 -10.80 -17.40
C GLY A 396 26.01 -10.07 -17.36
N ARG A 397 25.02 -10.67 -18.03
CA ARG A 397 23.61 -10.26 -18.03
C ARG A 397 22.94 -10.71 -16.73
N VAL A 398 22.18 -9.81 -16.13
CA VAL A 398 21.43 -10.08 -14.90
C VAL A 398 20.21 -10.94 -15.21
N TRP A 399 19.96 -11.94 -14.37
CA TRP A 399 18.76 -12.76 -14.41
C TRP A 399 18.19 -12.93 -13.00
N ASP A 400 16.87 -13.13 -12.93
CA ASP A 400 16.14 -13.31 -11.68
C ASP A 400 14.92 -14.20 -11.96
N ASP A 401 14.94 -15.43 -11.43
CA ASP A 401 13.82 -16.35 -11.63
C ASP A 401 12.59 -15.96 -10.79
N GLY A 402 12.78 -15.13 -9.77
CA GLY A 402 11.81 -14.89 -8.71
C GLY A 402 11.75 -16.01 -7.68
N SER A 403 10.73 -15.99 -6.84
CA SER A 403 10.47 -16.96 -5.78
C SER A 403 9.33 -17.91 -6.13
N TYR A 404 9.45 -19.15 -5.65
CA TYR A 404 8.52 -20.26 -5.92
C TYR A 404 8.11 -20.98 -4.64
N ASP A 405 7.25 -21.99 -4.74
CA ASP A 405 6.86 -22.82 -3.59
C ASP A 405 7.97 -23.81 -3.20
N GLY A 406 8.92 -24.08 -4.09
CA GLY A 406 10.11 -24.89 -3.81
C GLY A 406 10.86 -25.27 -5.08
N VAL A 407 12.05 -25.86 -4.91
CA VAL A 407 12.85 -26.40 -6.01
C VAL A 407 12.66 -27.91 -6.07
N LYS A 408 12.37 -28.45 -7.26
CA LYS A 408 12.20 -29.90 -7.51
C LYS A 408 13.46 -30.52 -8.10
N THR A 409 13.97 -29.91 -9.17
CA THR A 409 15.08 -30.48 -9.96
C THR A 409 16.09 -29.40 -10.30
N LEU A 410 17.37 -29.73 -10.19
CA LEU A 410 18.46 -28.89 -10.66
C LEU A 410 19.25 -29.66 -11.73
N ARG A 411 19.54 -29.01 -12.86
CA ARG A 411 20.45 -29.56 -13.88
C ARG A 411 21.63 -28.63 -14.04
N ILE A 412 22.83 -29.12 -13.74
CA ILE A 412 24.06 -28.33 -13.69
C ILE A 412 24.99 -28.78 -14.81
N GLY A 413 25.30 -27.88 -15.75
CA GLY A 413 26.33 -28.07 -16.77
C GLY A 413 27.64 -27.41 -16.36
N LYS A 414 28.76 -28.05 -16.69
CA LYS A 414 30.11 -27.59 -16.37
C LYS A 414 31.07 -27.90 -17.51
N ASP A 415 32.12 -27.10 -17.64
CA ASP A 415 33.27 -27.38 -18.50
C ASP A 415 34.47 -27.89 -17.67
N ASN A 416 35.69 -27.81 -18.21
CA ASN A 416 36.92 -28.22 -17.51
C ASN A 416 37.34 -27.30 -16.35
N SER A 417 36.63 -26.19 -16.13
CA SER A 417 37.05 -25.14 -15.19
C SER A 417 35.92 -24.35 -14.52
N ARG A 418 34.68 -24.40 -15.02
CA ARG A 418 33.58 -23.49 -14.62
C ARG A 418 32.22 -24.17 -14.65
N ILE A 419 31.26 -23.60 -13.92
CA ILE A 419 29.84 -23.88 -14.08
C ILE A 419 29.33 -23.07 -15.28
N THR A 420 28.90 -23.76 -16.33
CA THR A 420 28.49 -23.11 -17.58
C THR A 420 26.99 -22.98 -17.71
N TYR A 421 26.22 -23.83 -17.03
CA TYR A 421 24.77 -23.91 -17.19
C TYR A 421 24.07 -24.30 -15.89
N LEU A 422 22.94 -23.66 -15.63
CA LEU A 422 22.03 -23.98 -14.54
C LEU A 422 20.61 -24.03 -15.10
N GLU A 423 19.90 -25.11 -14.83
CA GLU A 423 18.47 -25.21 -15.06
C GLU A 423 17.80 -25.63 -13.76
N PHE A 424 16.70 -24.93 -13.44
CA PHE A 424 15.94 -25.12 -12.23
C PHE A 424 14.50 -25.43 -12.59
N GLU A 425 13.97 -26.52 -12.03
CA GLU A 425 12.55 -26.83 -12.06
C GLU A 425 11.95 -26.47 -10.69
N TYR A 426 11.02 -25.53 -10.69
CA TYR A 426 10.35 -25.00 -9.52
C TYR A 426 8.90 -25.47 -9.43
N GLU A 427 8.35 -25.55 -8.21
CA GLU A 427 6.92 -25.74 -7.94
C GLU A 427 6.21 -24.40 -7.78
N LYS A 428 5.03 -24.23 -8.39
CA LYS A 428 4.17 -23.06 -8.17
C LYS A 428 2.71 -23.44 -8.30
N GLY A 429 1.98 -23.47 -7.17
CA GLY A 429 0.54 -23.68 -7.16
C GLY A 429 0.06 -25.02 -7.71
N GLY A 430 0.90 -26.06 -7.67
CA GLY A 430 0.62 -27.40 -8.22
C GLY A 430 1.27 -27.67 -9.59
N GLU A 431 1.87 -26.66 -10.22
CA GLU A 431 2.51 -26.76 -11.53
C GLU A 431 4.05 -26.67 -11.45
N SER A 432 4.75 -27.36 -12.38
CA SER A 432 6.20 -27.23 -12.54
C SER A 432 6.55 -26.10 -13.52
N LYS A 433 7.46 -25.21 -13.13
CA LYS A 433 8.05 -24.18 -14.02
C LYS A 433 9.56 -24.37 -14.14
N THR A 434 10.07 -24.36 -15.37
CA THR A 434 11.50 -24.51 -15.63
C THR A 434 12.13 -23.19 -16.07
N CYS A 435 13.27 -22.83 -15.47
CA CYS A 435 14.12 -21.70 -15.88
C CYS A 435 15.54 -22.20 -16.17
N ASN A 436 16.21 -21.64 -17.18
CA ASN A 436 17.57 -22.02 -17.55
C ASN A 436 18.47 -20.82 -17.81
N HIS A 437 19.75 -20.98 -17.46
CA HIS A 437 20.75 -19.94 -17.35
C HIS A 437 22.11 -20.44 -17.85
N GLY A 438 22.85 -19.59 -18.55
CA GLY A 438 24.16 -19.88 -19.15
C GLY A 438 24.09 -20.72 -20.43
N VAL A 439 25.20 -21.38 -20.77
CA VAL A 439 25.37 -22.14 -22.02
C VAL A 439 25.39 -23.64 -21.75
N LYS A 440 24.36 -24.32 -22.26
CA LYS A 440 24.23 -25.78 -22.19
C LYS A 440 25.31 -26.44 -23.06
N GLY A 441 26.30 -27.04 -22.40
CA GLY A 441 27.34 -27.86 -23.02
C GLY A 441 26.91 -29.32 -23.17
N ASP A 442 27.78 -30.25 -22.75
CA ASP A 442 27.47 -31.68 -22.67
C ASP A 442 26.32 -31.98 -21.68
N THR A 443 25.88 -33.24 -21.63
CA THR A 443 24.79 -33.71 -20.77
C THR A 443 24.92 -33.21 -19.33
N PRO A 444 24.01 -32.33 -18.85
CA PRO A 444 24.07 -31.76 -17.51
C PRO A 444 23.94 -32.84 -16.43
N SER A 445 24.57 -32.61 -15.28
CA SER A 445 24.34 -33.45 -14.09
C SER A 445 22.99 -33.09 -13.47
N GLU A 446 22.15 -34.09 -13.24
CA GLU A 446 20.81 -33.91 -12.66
C GLU A 446 20.82 -34.16 -11.14
N PHE A 447 20.12 -33.30 -10.41
CA PHE A 447 19.95 -33.38 -8.97
C PHE A 447 18.46 -33.19 -8.62
N VAL A 448 17.77 -34.30 -8.37
CA VAL A 448 16.34 -34.35 -8.04
C VAL A 448 16.14 -34.35 -6.53
N LEU A 449 15.27 -33.47 -6.03
CA LEU A 449 14.86 -33.37 -4.63
C LEU A 449 13.57 -34.16 -4.39
N GLY A 450 13.47 -34.83 -3.24
CA GLY A 450 12.23 -35.48 -2.80
C GLY A 450 11.18 -34.49 -2.31
N TYR A 451 10.71 -33.59 -3.18
CA TYR A 451 9.71 -32.57 -2.87
C TYR A 451 8.34 -33.20 -2.47
N PRO A 452 7.61 -32.65 -1.47
CA PRO A 452 7.93 -31.48 -0.64
C PRO A 452 8.81 -31.78 0.58
N ASP A 453 9.10 -33.05 0.87
CA ASP A 453 9.75 -33.49 2.12
C ASP A 453 11.26 -33.18 2.20
N GLU A 454 11.89 -32.99 1.04
CA GLU A 454 13.30 -32.62 0.94
C GLU A 454 13.46 -31.29 0.23
N TYR A 455 14.21 -30.39 0.85
CA TYR A 455 14.49 -29.06 0.32
C TYR A 455 15.95 -28.68 0.53
N ILE A 456 16.46 -27.72 -0.24
CA ILE A 456 17.83 -27.21 -0.10
C ILE A 456 17.88 -26.24 1.09
N LYS A 457 18.81 -26.47 2.01
CA LYS A 457 19.10 -25.58 3.15
C LYS A 457 20.16 -24.54 2.82
N SER A 458 21.17 -24.94 2.06
CA SER A 458 22.29 -24.06 1.73
C SER A 458 22.93 -24.44 0.41
N VAL A 459 23.55 -23.42 -0.20
CA VAL A 459 24.39 -23.57 -1.39
C VAL A 459 25.72 -22.90 -1.11
N GLU A 460 26.77 -23.68 -1.13
CA GLU A 460 28.15 -23.21 -1.09
C GLU A 460 28.68 -23.10 -2.52
N ALA A 461 29.24 -21.94 -2.86
CA ALA A 461 29.79 -21.69 -4.17
C ALA A 461 31.25 -21.26 -4.07
N THR A 462 32.06 -21.65 -5.06
CA THR A 462 33.38 -21.06 -5.29
C THR A 462 33.41 -20.28 -6.59
N TYR A 463 34.23 -19.24 -6.63
CA TYR A 463 34.38 -18.37 -7.79
C TYR A 463 35.80 -17.84 -7.92
N GLN A 464 36.24 -17.67 -9.17
CA GLN A 464 37.57 -17.17 -9.50
C GLN A 464 37.55 -16.45 -10.86
N LYS A 465 38.53 -15.57 -11.08
CA LYS A 465 38.92 -15.12 -12.41
C LYS A 465 39.99 -16.07 -12.98
N PRO A 466 39.68 -16.96 -13.93
CA PRO A 466 40.68 -17.87 -14.48
C PRO A 466 41.65 -17.10 -15.39
N ASN A 467 42.92 -17.49 -15.45
CA ASN A 467 43.94 -16.80 -16.24
C ASN A 467 43.66 -16.75 -17.76
N ILE A 468 42.79 -17.64 -18.25
CA ILE A 468 42.46 -17.82 -19.66
C ILE A 468 41.24 -16.95 -20.07
N PHE A 469 40.46 -16.45 -19.10
CA PHE A 469 39.24 -15.68 -19.34
C PHE A 469 39.32 -14.29 -18.70
N SER A 470 38.63 -13.31 -19.28
CA SER A 470 38.61 -11.93 -18.76
C SER A 470 37.75 -11.77 -17.50
N ASN A 471 36.77 -12.65 -17.30
CA ASN A 471 35.69 -12.47 -16.34
C ASN A 471 35.83 -13.43 -15.14
N THR A 472 35.23 -13.04 -14.01
CA THR A 472 35.16 -13.85 -12.80
C THR A 472 33.90 -14.69 -12.83
N VAL A 473 34.02 -15.99 -12.56
CA VAL A 473 32.95 -16.98 -12.79
C VAL A 473 32.83 -17.96 -11.63
N ILE A 474 31.65 -18.56 -11.48
CA ILE A 474 31.40 -19.64 -10.54
C ILE A 474 32.12 -20.92 -11.04
N THR A 475 32.95 -21.48 -10.17
CA THR A 475 33.79 -22.65 -10.45
C THR A 475 33.24 -23.93 -9.83
N SER A 476 32.56 -23.86 -8.68
CA SER A 476 31.84 -25.00 -8.09
C SER A 476 30.58 -24.61 -7.34
N LEU A 477 29.68 -25.57 -7.21
CA LEU A 477 28.49 -25.51 -6.36
C LEU A 477 28.40 -26.76 -5.49
N LYS A 478 28.09 -26.58 -4.22
CA LYS A 478 27.81 -27.63 -3.26
C LYS A 478 26.47 -27.37 -2.60
N PHE A 479 25.54 -28.29 -2.75
CA PHE A 479 24.20 -28.20 -2.18
C PHE A 479 24.09 -29.07 -0.93
N GLU A 480 23.41 -28.59 0.11
CA GLU A 480 23.05 -29.35 1.30
C GLU A 480 21.51 -29.34 1.48
N THR A 481 20.91 -30.51 1.67
CA THR A 481 19.45 -30.65 1.81
C THR A 481 19.02 -30.88 3.26
N SER A 482 17.73 -30.69 3.53
CA SER A 482 17.08 -30.91 4.82
C SER A 482 17.22 -32.33 5.35
N LYS A 483 17.37 -33.33 4.47
CA LYS A 483 17.60 -34.74 4.82
C LYS A 483 19.09 -35.07 5.01
N GLY A 484 19.97 -34.07 5.01
CA GLY A 484 21.41 -34.23 5.20
C GLY A 484 22.15 -34.73 3.95
N ARG A 485 21.51 -34.76 2.78
CA ARG A 485 22.16 -35.11 1.52
C ARG A 485 23.01 -33.94 1.04
N THR A 486 24.23 -34.24 0.60
CA THR A 486 25.13 -33.24 0.02
C THR A 486 25.54 -33.64 -1.39
N SER A 487 25.50 -32.70 -2.34
CA SER A 487 25.90 -32.92 -3.73
C SER A 487 26.88 -31.84 -4.17
N PHE A 488 27.91 -32.21 -4.92
CA PHE A 488 28.99 -31.30 -5.34
C PHE A 488 29.16 -31.32 -6.87
N PHE A 489 29.31 -30.14 -7.47
CA PHE A 489 29.47 -29.91 -8.90
C PHE A 489 30.58 -28.89 -9.16
N GLY A 490 31.36 -29.08 -10.23
CA GLY A 490 32.45 -28.16 -10.62
C GLY A 490 33.80 -28.43 -9.94
N TYR A 491 34.61 -27.38 -9.78
CA TYR A 491 35.98 -27.41 -9.24
C TYR A 491 36.11 -26.44 -8.07
N ASN A 492 36.47 -26.97 -6.90
CA ASN A 492 36.56 -26.21 -5.65
C ASN A 492 37.82 -25.34 -5.63
N VAL A 493 37.83 -24.25 -6.40
CA VAL A 493 38.98 -23.37 -6.60
C VAL A 493 38.53 -21.91 -6.51
N GLY A 494 39.34 -21.06 -5.88
CA GLY A 494 39.06 -19.63 -5.77
C GLY A 494 38.45 -19.23 -4.43
N LYS A 495 37.75 -18.10 -4.42
CA LYS A 495 37.07 -17.58 -3.22
C LYS A 495 35.76 -18.32 -3.03
N LYS A 496 35.36 -18.49 -1.77
CA LYS A 496 34.15 -19.23 -1.38
C LYS A 496 33.14 -18.31 -0.74
N PHE A 497 31.86 -18.53 -1.02
CA PHE A 497 30.74 -17.97 -0.29
C PHE A 497 29.67 -19.03 -0.05
N VAL A 498 28.78 -18.76 0.90
CA VAL A 498 27.66 -19.65 1.25
C VAL A 498 26.39 -18.82 1.24
N LEU A 499 25.39 -19.30 0.52
CA LEU A 499 24.01 -18.85 0.57
C LEU A 499 23.26 -19.77 1.51
N GLU A 500 22.95 -19.29 2.70
CA GLU A 500 22.22 -20.03 3.73
C GLU A 500 21.41 -19.04 4.56
N GLN A 501 20.17 -19.41 4.87
CA GLN A 501 19.35 -18.72 5.86
C GLN A 501 18.84 -19.76 6.86
N LYS A 502 19.23 -19.63 8.14
CA LYS A 502 18.89 -20.62 9.18
C LYS A 502 17.39 -20.77 9.33
N GLY A 503 16.90 -22.01 9.35
CA GLY A 503 15.48 -22.32 9.52
C GLY A 503 14.61 -22.05 8.29
N HIS A 504 15.23 -21.81 7.13
CA HIS A 504 14.56 -21.49 5.87
C HIS A 504 14.98 -22.49 4.78
N ARG A 505 14.13 -22.63 3.75
CA ARG A 505 14.40 -23.43 2.56
C ARG A 505 14.68 -22.53 1.36
N LEU A 506 15.53 -22.98 0.46
CA LEU A 506 15.75 -22.28 -0.80
C LEU A 506 14.54 -22.45 -1.73
N VAL A 507 14.07 -21.35 -2.31
CA VAL A 507 12.84 -21.30 -3.13
C VAL A 507 13.01 -20.58 -4.46
N GLY A 508 14.21 -20.10 -4.78
CA GLY A 508 14.48 -19.43 -6.05
C GLY A 508 15.94 -19.02 -6.16
N PHE A 509 16.36 -18.71 -7.39
CA PHE A 509 17.71 -18.24 -7.68
C PHE A 509 17.67 -16.94 -8.50
N HIS A 510 18.72 -16.15 -8.37
CA HIS A 510 19.00 -14.99 -9.23
C HIS A 510 20.51 -14.87 -9.42
N GLY A 511 20.97 -14.10 -10.40
CA GLY A 511 22.41 -14.03 -10.65
C GLY A 511 22.81 -13.25 -11.90
N LYS A 512 24.01 -13.55 -12.37
CA LYS A 512 24.58 -13.00 -13.60
C LYS A 512 25.16 -14.10 -14.47
N GLU A 513 25.00 -13.97 -15.77
CA GLU A 513 25.46 -14.96 -16.73
C GLU A 513 25.96 -14.35 -18.05
N ASP A 514 26.83 -15.09 -18.71
CA ASP A 514 27.13 -14.91 -20.13
C ASP A 514 27.49 -16.26 -20.75
N ALA A 515 28.74 -16.48 -21.15
CA ALA A 515 29.23 -17.80 -21.58
C ALA A 515 29.35 -18.82 -20.42
N ALA A 516 29.25 -18.36 -19.17
CA ALA A 516 29.24 -19.16 -17.96
C ALA A 516 28.40 -18.45 -16.89
N ILE A 517 28.22 -19.07 -15.72
CA ILE A 517 27.59 -18.42 -14.57
C ILE A 517 28.61 -17.52 -13.89
N ASP A 518 28.40 -16.21 -13.90
CA ASP A 518 29.31 -15.22 -13.33
C ASP A 518 29.07 -15.06 -11.83
N ALA A 519 27.81 -14.91 -11.42
CA ALA A 519 27.41 -14.74 -10.02
C ALA A 519 26.12 -15.46 -9.70
N LEU A 520 25.95 -15.84 -8.42
CA LEU A 520 24.77 -16.55 -7.93
C LEU A 520 24.28 -15.94 -6.61
N GLY A 521 22.98 -15.69 -6.54
CA GLY A 521 22.19 -15.34 -5.37
C GLY A 521 21.00 -16.27 -5.23
N ALA A 522 20.29 -16.19 -4.11
CA ALA A 522 19.18 -17.09 -3.82
C ALA A 522 18.08 -16.42 -3.00
N TYR A 523 16.87 -16.94 -3.17
CA TYR A 523 15.72 -16.65 -2.35
C TYR A 523 15.50 -17.78 -1.34
N PHE A 524 15.27 -17.43 -0.09
CA PHE A 524 14.95 -18.36 0.98
C PHE A 524 13.56 -18.06 1.50
N GLY A 525 12.66 -19.02 1.35
CA GLY A 525 11.36 -19.01 1.99
C GLY A 525 11.42 -19.80 3.29
N PRO A 526 10.39 -19.75 4.11
CA PRO A 526 10.32 -20.57 5.30
C PRO A 526 10.24 -22.02 4.90
N VAL A 527 10.86 -22.86 5.70
CA VAL A 527 10.45 -24.26 5.73
C VAL A 527 8.95 -24.22 6.02
N PRO A 528 8.08 -24.84 5.20
CA PRO A 528 6.69 -24.97 5.57
C PRO A 528 6.74 -25.54 6.97
N THR A 529 6.23 -24.81 7.96
CA THR A 529 5.80 -25.49 9.18
C THR A 529 5.06 -26.69 8.65
N PRO A 530 5.37 -27.93 9.06
CA PRO A 530 4.36 -28.95 8.94
C PRO A 530 3.17 -28.29 9.62
N THR A 531 2.20 -27.82 8.84
CA THR A 531 0.84 -27.62 9.32
C THR A 531 0.66 -28.88 10.12
N PRO A 532 0.41 -28.84 11.45
CA PRO A 532 0.14 -30.06 12.16
C PRO A 532 -0.93 -30.71 11.30
N LEU A 533 -0.54 -31.77 10.60
CA LEU A 533 -1.43 -32.58 9.82
C LEU A 533 -2.20 -33.20 10.95
N ILE A 534 -3.25 -32.51 11.40
CA ILE A 534 -4.33 -33.16 12.11
C ILE A 534 -4.65 -34.30 11.14
N PRO A 535 -4.29 -35.56 11.46
CA PRO A 535 -4.18 -36.58 10.44
C PRO A 535 -5.51 -36.68 9.72
N SER A 536 -5.57 -36.16 8.49
CA SER A 536 -6.82 -36.08 7.76
C SER A 536 -7.05 -37.43 7.12
N LYS A 537 -8.10 -38.12 7.52
CA LYS A 537 -8.45 -39.42 6.97
C LYS A 537 -9.48 -39.21 5.86
N LYS A 538 -9.15 -39.68 4.66
CA LYS A 538 -10.06 -39.66 3.52
C LYS A 538 -10.88 -40.95 3.53
N LEU A 539 -12.19 -40.85 3.73
CA LEU A 539 -13.10 -41.99 3.69
C LEU A 539 -13.45 -42.32 2.23
N PRO A 540 -13.61 -43.60 1.85
CA PRO A 540 -13.97 -43.98 0.49
C PRO A 540 -15.29 -43.34 0.05
N ALA A 541 -15.36 -42.88 -1.20
CA ALA A 541 -16.61 -42.40 -1.77
C ALA A 541 -17.63 -43.55 -1.91
N ILE A 542 -18.91 -43.24 -1.71
CA ILE A 542 -20.03 -44.16 -1.84
C ILE A 542 -20.92 -43.66 -2.99
N GLY A 543 -21.37 -44.58 -3.85
CA GLY A 543 -22.23 -44.29 -5.00
C GLY A 543 -21.81 -45.09 -6.23
N GLY A 544 -22.06 -44.54 -7.41
CA GLY A 544 -21.59 -45.07 -8.70
C GLY A 544 -20.22 -44.56 -9.12
N ASN A 545 -19.71 -45.17 -10.20
CA ASN A 545 -18.30 -45.04 -10.60
C ASN A 545 -18.12 -44.19 -11.87
N GLU A 546 -19.18 -43.51 -12.31
CA GLU A 546 -19.25 -42.78 -13.58
C GLU A 546 -19.03 -41.28 -13.38
N GLY A 547 -18.57 -40.59 -14.42
CA GLY A 547 -18.35 -39.15 -14.41
C GLY A 547 -16.92 -38.73 -14.07
N VAL A 548 -16.71 -37.42 -14.03
CA VAL A 548 -15.42 -36.79 -13.73
C VAL A 548 -15.16 -36.88 -12.23
N THR A 549 -14.00 -37.42 -11.87
CA THR A 549 -13.53 -37.45 -10.48
C THR A 549 -13.18 -36.06 -10.01
N TRP A 550 -13.60 -35.71 -8.80
CA TRP A 550 -13.31 -34.43 -8.17
C TRP A 550 -12.87 -34.61 -6.71
N ASP A 551 -12.06 -33.69 -6.23
CA ASP A 551 -11.60 -33.61 -4.84
C ASP A 551 -11.34 -32.15 -4.50
N ASP A 552 -12.13 -31.60 -3.59
CA ASP A 552 -11.98 -30.19 -3.20
C ASP A 552 -10.73 -29.98 -2.34
N GLY A 553 -10.13 -31.04 -1.79
CA GLY A 553 -8.98 -30.98 -0.89
C GLY A 553 -9.37 -30.91 0.58
N VAL A 554 -8.46 -30.37 1.40
CA VAL A 554 -8.59 -30.34 2.87
C VAL A 554 -8.59 -28.89 3.37
N TYR A 555 -9.59 -28.56 4.19
CA TYR A 555 -9.79 -27.23 4.75
C TYR A 555 -9.88 -27.26 6.29
N ASP A 556 -10.11 -26.11 6.93
CA ASP A 556 -10.28 -26.07 8.40
C ASP A 556 -11.71 -26.43 8.82
N GLY A 557 -12.68 -26.26 7.93
CA GLY A 557 -14.09 -26.54 8.15
C GLY A 557 -14.98 -26.15 6.97
N VAL A 558 -16.24 -26.59 7.01
CA VAL A 558 -17.28 -26.34 6.00
C VAL A 558 -18.21 -25.25 6.52
N ARG A 559 -18.62 -24.31 5.66
CA ARG A 559 -19.40 -23.11 6.03
C ARG A 559 -20.76 -23.05 5.34
N LYS A 560 -20.82 -23.41 4.07
CA LYS A 560 -22.09 -23.49 3.33
C LYS A 560 -22.06 -24.70 2.41
N ILE A 561 -23.22 -25.32 2.26
CA ILE A 561 -23.46 -26.40 1.31
C ILE A 561 -24.61 -25.97 0.42
N LEU A 562 -24.47 -26.14 -0.89
CA LEU A 562 -25.55 -26.01 -1.85
C LEU A 562 -25.84 -27.36 -2.45
N VAL A 563 -27.12 -27.77 -2.45
CA VAL A 563 -27.57 -29.01 -3.08
C VAL A 563 -28.64 -28.68 -4.11
N GLY A 564 -28.39 -29.02 -5.37
CA GLY A 564 -29.36 -28.92 -6.46
C GLY A 564 -29.96 -30.29 -6.75
N GLN A 565 -31.28 -30.35 -6.72
CA GLN A 565 -32.04 -31.56 -7.03
C GLN A 565 -32.40 -31.59 -8.52
N GLY A 566 -32.30 -32.75 -9.14
CA GLY A 566 -32.81 -33.05 -10.48
C GLY A 566 -34.10 -33.87 -10.44
N ASN A 567 -34.57 -34.29 -11.61
CA ASN A 567 -35.77 -35.14 -11.70
C ASN A 567 -35.61 -36.50 -11.02
N ASP A 568 -34.35 -36.93 -10.90
CA ASP A 568 -33.98 -38.32 -10.71
C ASP A 568 -33.07 -38.52 -9.47
N GLY A 569 -32.67 -37.44 -8.79
CA GLY A 569 -31.76 -37.48 -7.65
C GLY A 569 -31.03 -36.16 -7.41
N VAL A 570 -29.88 -36.22 -6.73
CA VAL A 570 -29.01 -35.06 -6.52
C VAL A 570 -28.21 -34.80 -7.80
N SER A 571 -28.49 -33.70 -8.46
CA SER A 571 -27.84 -33.34 -9.71
C SER A 571 -26.63 -32.43 -9.53
N PHE A 572 -26.57 -31.70 -8.41
CA PHE A 572 -25.56 -30.68 -8.16
C PHE A 572 -25.21 -30.60 -6.68
N VAL A 573 -23.92 -30.47 -6.37
CA VAL A 573 -23.43 -30.06 -5.05
C VAL A 573 -22.33 -29.02 -5.19
N LYS A 574 -22.26 -28.10 -4.23
CA LYS A 574 -21.19 -27.13 -4.07
C LYS A 574 -20.96 -26.85 -2.59
N PHE A 575 -19.71 -26.63 -2.22
CA PHE A 575 -19.32 -26.40 -0.84
C PHE A 575 -18.53 -25.11 -0.71
N GLU A 576 -18.73 -24.37 0.38
CA GLU A 576 -17.87 -23.26 0.79
C GLU A 576 -17.16 -23.65 2.09
N TYR A 577 -15.86 -23.41 2.15
CA TYR A 577 -14.97 -23.83 3.21
C TYR A 577 -14.35 -22.64 3.93
N SER A 578 -13.83 -22.86 5.14
CA SER A 578 -12.93 -21.93 5.82
C SER A 578 -11.49 -22.43 5.76
N LYS A 579 -10.55 -21.53 5.43
CA LYS A 579 -9.10 -21.78 5.49
C LYS A 579 -8.43 -20.58 6.18
N GLY A 580 -8.04 -20.75 7.43
CA GLY A 580 -7.64 -19.68 8.32
C GLY A 580 -8.77 -18.66 8.52
N LYS A 581 -8.52 -17.42 8.10
CA LYS A 581 -9.51 -16.32 8.15
C LYS A 581 -10.29 -16.14 6.84
N GLU A 582 -10.00 -16.94 5.82
CA GLU A 582 -10.58 -16.81 4.48
C GLU A 582 -11.73 -17.80 4.28
N LEU A 583 -12.70 -17.40 3.45
CA LEU A 583 -13.73 -18.26 2.92
C LEU A 583 -13.34 -18.69 1.49
N VAL A 584 -13.31 -19.99 1.24
CA VAL A 584 -12.95 -20.57 -0.04
C VAL A 584 -14.19 -21.22 -0.64
N SER A 585 -14.65 -20.73 -1.78
CA SER A 585 -15.70 -21.41 -2.54
C SER A 585 -15.10 -22.56 -3.32
N GLY A 586 -15.65 -23.77 -3.14
CA GLY A 586 -15.36 -24.92 -3.99
C GLY A 586 -15.98 -24.80 -5.39
N ASP A 587 -15.62 -25.74 -6.24
CA ASP A 587 -16.13 -25.85 -7.61
C ASP A 587 -17.55 -26.43 -7.64
N ASP A 588 -18.17 -26.29 -8.80
CA ASP A 588 -19.51 -26.80 -9.09
C ASP A 588 -19.40 -28.28 -9.49
N HIS A 589 -20.04 -29.18 -8.72
CA HIS A 589 -20.01 -30.62 -8.99
C HIS A 589 -21.39 -31.10 -9.44
N GLY A 590 -21.47 -31.53 -10.70
CA GLY A 590 -22.74 -31.88 -11.33
C GLY A 590 -23.37 -30.70 -12.07
N LYS A 591 -24.64 -30.84 -12.47
CA LYS A 591 -25.37 -29.81 -13.24
C LYS A 591 -26.50 -29.20 -12.43
N LYS A 592 -26.42 -27.89 -12.24
CA LYS A 592 -27.48 -27.12 -11.60
C LYS A 592 -28.71 -27.08 -12.52
N THR A 593 -29.85 -27.52 -12.01
CA THR A 593 -31.11 -27.58 -12.76
C THR A 593 -31.90 -26.28 -12.64
N LEU A 594 -32.99 -26.18 -13.39
CA LEU A 594 -33.93 -25.05 -13.31
C LEU A 594 -34.64 -24.95 -11.94
N LEU A 595 -34.58 -25.99 -11.11
CA LEU A 595 -35.12 -25.98 -9.74
C LEU A 595 -34.24 -25.17 -8.77
N GLY A 596 -33.03 -24.78 -9.19
CA GLY A 596 -32.09 -24.05 -8.35
C GLY A 596 -31.30 -24.96 -7.42
N ALA A 597 -30.75 -24.40 -6.35
CA ALA A 597 -30.05 -25.14 -5.32
C ALA A 597 -30.48 -24.63 -3.94
N GLU A 598 -30.69 -25.56 -3.02
CA GLU A 598 -31.01 -25.27 -1.63
C GLU A 598 -29.72 -25.06 -0.84
N GLU A 599 -29.74 -24.13 0.11
CA GLU A 599 -28.56 -23.78 0.91
C GLU A 599 -28.68 -24.33 2.33
N PHE A 600 -27.58 -24.92 2.82
CA PHE A 600 -27.38 -25.28 4.21
C PHE A 600 -26.15 -24.57 4.76
N VAL A 601 -26.39 -23.46 5.48
CA VAL A 601 -25.33 -22.60 6.05
C VAL A 601 -25.07 -22.99 7.49
N LEU A 602 -23.81 -23.20 7.86
CA LEU A 602 -23.38 -23.53 9.22
C LEU A 602 -23.11 -22.27 10.03
N GLU A 603 -23.59 -22.24 11.28
CA GLU A 603 -23.38 -21.14 12.23
C GLU A 603 -21.97 -21.16 12.85
N ASP A 604 -21.62 -20.09 13.58
CA ASP A 604 -20.35 -20.05 14.31
C ASP A 604 -20.26 -21.15 15.38
N GLY A 605 -19.15 -21.89 15.37
CA GLY A 605 -18.94 -23.07 16.20
C GLY A 605 -19.75 -24.30 15.78
N GLU A 606 -20.47 -24.25 14.66
CA GLU A 606 -21.11 -25.41 14.03
C GLU A 606 -20.12 -26.10 13.06
N TYR A 607 -20.06 -27.43 13.09
CA TYR A 607 -19.23 -28.24 12.19
C TYR A 607 -19.94 -29.53 11.80
N LEU A 608 -19.68 -30.02 10.58
CA LEU A 608 -20.22 -31.27 10.07
C LEU A 608 -19.57 -32.48 10.77
N ILE A 609 -20.41 -33.44 11.15
CA ILE A 609 -19.99 -34.70 11.77
C ILE A 609 -20.18 -35.88 10.81
N THR A 610 -21.33 -35.95 10.14
CA THR A 610 -21.67 -37.05 9.24
C THR A 610 -22.55 -36.58 8.09
N ILE A 611 -22.55 -37.36 7.02
CA ILE A 611 -23.48 -37.26 5.90
C ILE A 611 -24.22 -38.59 5.81
N ASP A 612 -25.54 -38.53 5.91
CA ASP A 612 -26.40 -39.66 5.61
C ASP A 612 -26.98 -39.46 4.21
N GLY A 613 -27.28 -40.56 3.52
CA GLY A 613 -27.85 -40.44 2.18
C GLY A 613 -28.32 -41.76 1.62
N TYR A 614 -28.83 -41.68 0.40
CA TYR A 614 -29.28 -42.84 -0.37
C TYR A 614 -28.70 -42.74 -1.78
N TYR A 615 -28.32 -43.90 -2.33
CA TYR A 615 -27.93 -44.03 -3.72
C TYR A 615 -28.67 -45.19 -4.36
N ASP A 616 -29.05 -45.03 -5.63
CA ASP A 616 -29.82 -46.04 -6.35
C ASP A 616 -29.48 -46.07 -7.85
N LYS A 617 -29.71 -47.22 -8.48
CA LYS A 617 -29.62 -47.37 -9.92
C LYS A 617 -30.99 -47.11 -10.53
N ILE A 618 -31.23 -45.86 -10.91
CA ILE A 618 -32.47 -45.42 -11.54
C ILE A 618 -32.56 -45.85 -13.01
N PHE A 619 -33.76 -45.81 -13.59
CA PHE A 619 -33.98 -46.21 -14.97
C PHE A 619 -33.39 -45.16 -15.93
N GLY A 620 -32.43 -45.57 -16.78
CA GLY A 620 -31.82 -44.70 -17.80
C GLY A 620 -30.39 -44.23 -17.48
N VAL A 621 -29.82 -44.59 -16.33
CA VAL A 621 -28.39 -44.39 -16.01
C VAL A 621 -27.67 -45.74 -15.97
N GLU A 622 -26.41 -45.77 -16.41
CA GLU A 622 -25.62 -47.01 -16.43
C GLU A 622 -25.14 -47.39 -15.03
N GLU A 623 -24.76 -46.41 -14.21
CA GLU A 623 -24.28 -46.58 -12.83
C GLU A 623 -25.19 -45.92 -11.79
N PRO A 624 -25.18 -46.36 -10.52
CA PRO A 624 -25.97 -45.75 -9.45
C PRO A 624 -25.63 -44.28 -9.23
N ILE A 625 -26.63 -43.48 -8.86
CA ILE A 625 -26.45 -42.06 -8.53
C ILE A 625 -26.85 -41.77 -7.09
N ILE A 626 -26.36 -40.67 -6.54
CA ILE A 626 -26.82 -40.15 -5.26
C ILE A 626 -28.23 -39.58 -5.44
N VAL A 627 -29.21 -40.15 -4.75
CA VAL A 627 -30.62 -39.73 -4.83
C VAL A 627 -31.07 -38.91 -3.63
N CYS A 628 -30.33 -38.98 -2.52
CA CYS A 628 -30.59 -38.15 -1.34
C CYS A 628 -29.32 -37.89 -0.52
N LEU A 629 -29.19 -36.67 0.00
CA LEU A 629 -28.17 -36.27 0.98
C LEU A 629 -28.81 -35.60 2.19
N GLN A 630 -28.31 -35.90 3.38
CA GLN A 630 -28.69 -35.25 4.62
C GLN A 630 -27.43 -35.01 5.46
N PHE A 631 -27.26 -33.78 5.94
CA PHE A 631 -26.05 -33.37 6.66
C PHE A 631 -26.33 -33.28 8.15
N LYS A 632 -25.44 -33.85 8.95
CA LYS A 632 -25.50 -33.75 10.42
C LYS A 632 -24.33 -32.93 10.92
N THR A 633 -24.61 -32.02 11.83
CA THR A 633 -23.63 -31.18 12.52
C THR A 633 -23.59 -31.52 14.00
N ASN A 634 -22.64 -30.95 14.72
CA ASN A 634 -22.61 -31.00 16.18
C ASN A 634 -23.80 -30.30 16.86
N LYS A 635 -24.61 -29.52 16.13
CA LYS A 635 -25.74 -28.77 16.69
C LYS A 635 -27.10 -29.25 16.19
N ARG A 636 -27.21 -29.70 14.94
CA ARG A 636 -28.49 -30.04 14.29
C ARG A 636 -28.30 -30.96 13.09
N GLU A 637 -29.42 -31.37 12.51
CA GLU A 637 -29.47 -32.13 11.26
C GLU A 637 -30.21 -31.30 10.21
N SER A 638 -29.77 -31.38 8.95
CA SER A 638 -30.46 -30.77 7.82
C SER A 638 -31.73 -31.55 7.47
N MET A 639 -32.58 -30.93 6.66
CA MET A 639 -33.63 -31.65 5.95
C MET A 639 -32.96 -32.59 4.92
N PRO A 640 -33.58 -33.72 4.55
CA PRO A 640 -33.07 -34.55 3.45
C PRO A 640 -33.25 -33.83 2.11
N PHE A 641 -32.18 -33.75 1.32
CA PHE A 641 -32.15 -33.20 -0.02
C PHE A 641 -32.25 -34.34 -1.03
N GLY A 642 -33.47 -34.65 -1.46
CA GLY A 642 -33.77 -35.74 -2.39
C GLY A 642 -34.78 -36.75 -1.84
N MET A 643 -34.80 -37.95 -2.40
CA MET A 643 -35.74 -39.02 -2.05
C MET A 643 -35.05 -40.17 -1.30
N ASP A 644 -35.69 -40.69 -0.25
CA ASP A 644 -35.19 -41.77 0.61
C ASP A 644 -35.37 -43.18 -0.01
N SER A 645 -35.10 -43.30 -1.31
CA SER A 645 -35.20 -44.53 -2.09
C SER A 645 -33.82 -45.15 -2.35
N GLY A 646 -33.73 -46.48 -2.37
CA GLY A 646 -32.49 -47.19 -2.69
C GLY A 646 -31.66 -47.54 -1.47
N LYS A 647 -30.33 -47.64 -1.65
CA LYS A 647 -29.41 -48.12 -0.61
C LYS A 647 -28.93 -46.97 0.27
N LYS A 648 -29.24 -47.07 1.56
CA LYS A 648 -28.79 -46.10 2.57
C LYS A 648 -27.29 -46.19 2.82
N PHE A 649 -26.66 -45.04 3.03
CA PHE A 649 -25.27 -44.92 3.49
C PHE A 649 -25.12 -43.84 4.56
N SER A 650 -23.99 -43.89 5.26
CA SER A 650 -23.55 -42.88 6.21
C SER A 650 -22.03 -42.71 6.12
N LEU A 651 -21.56 -41.47 6.06
CA LEU A 651 -20.15 -41.10 5.92
C LEU A 651 -19.77 -40.14 7.04
N GLY A 652 -18.82 -40.57 7.88
CA GLY A 652 -18.28 -39.83 9.00
C GLY A 652 -17.63 -40.79 9.99
N GLU A 653 -16.92 -40.26 10.99
CA GLU A 653 -16.27 -41.06 12.03
C GLU A 653 -16.45 -40.39 13.39
N GLU A 654 -16.71 -41.20 14.42
CA GLU A 654 -16.90 -40.69 15.77
C GLU A 654 -15.64 -39.93 16.25
N GLY A 655 -15.84 -38.79 16.91
CA GLY A 655 -14.75 -37.92 17.36
C GLY A 655 -14.08 -37.09 16.25
N HIS A 656 -14.61 -37.10 15.03
CA HIS A 656 -14.07 -36.35 13.90
C HIS A 656 -15.08 -35.35 13.33
N LYS A 657 -14.56 -34.31 12.66
CA LYS A 657 -15.35 -33.37 11.85
C LYS A 657 -14.97 -33.50 10.38
N ILE A 658 -15.92 -33.23 9.48
CA ILE A 658 -15.73 -33.22 8.03
C ILE A 658 -15.14 -31.87 7.61
N VAL A 659 -14.10 -31.91 6.76
CA VAL A 659 -13.33 -30.74 6.31
C VAL A 659 -13.08 -30.69 4.81
N GLY A 660 -13.63 -31.63 4.06
CA GLY A 660 -13.46 -31.70 2.61
C GLY A 660 -14.35 -32.77 2.00
N PHE A 661 -14.64 -32.63 0.72
CA PHE A 661 -15.46 -33.54 -0.05
C PHE A 661 -14.75 -33.95 -1.33
N HIS A 662 -15.06 -35.15 -1.79
CA HIS A 662 -14.57 -35.68 -3.06
C HIS A 662 -15.60 -36.65 -3.64
N GLY A 663 -15.51 -36.99 -4.92
CA GLY A 663 -16.49 -37.89 -5.53
C GLY A 663 -16.38 -37.97 -7.04
N GLN A 664 -17.48 -38.35 -7.68
CA GLN A 664 -17.62 -38.35 -9.13
C GLN A 664 -18.93 -37.71 -9.56
N ALA A 665 -18.89 -36.88 -10.59
CA ALA A 665 -20.07 -36.19 -11.11
C ALA A 665 -20.03 -36.03 -12.64
N SER A 666 -21.20 -36.02 -13.26
CA SER A 666 -21.41 -35.63 -14.66
C SER A 666 -22.54 -34.59 -14.74
N ASP A 667 -23.66 -34.90 -15.41
CA ASP A 667 -24.89 -34.11 -15.27
C ASP A 667 -25.60 -34.38 -13.93
N VAL A 668 -25.18 -35.42 -13.20
CA VAL A 668 -25.66 -35.83 -11.88
C VAL A 668 -24.50 -36.18 -10.94
N VAL A 669 -24.75 -36.25 -9.63
CA VAL A 669 -23.76 -36.68 -8.64
C VAL A 669 -23.80 -38.20 -8.52
N HIS A 670 -22.75 -38.89 -8.99
CA HIS A 670 -22.66 -40.35 -8.99
C HIS A 670 -22.21 -40.89 -7.64
N SER A 671 -21.18 -40.29 -7.06
CA SER A 671 -20.65 -40.68 -5.75
C SER A 671 -20.14 -39.50 -4.94
N ILE A 672 -20.12 -39.69 -3.62
CA ILE A 672 -19.62 -38.70 -2.67
C ILE A 672 -18.82 -39.37 -1.56
N GLY A 673 -17.73 -38.74 -1.17
CA GLY A 673 -16.81 -39.12 -0.11
C GLY A 673 -16.42 -37.90 0.71
N VAL A 674 -15.88 -38.14 1.91
CA VAL A 674 -15.52 -37.08 2.86
C VAL A 674 -14.08 -37.22 3.36
N THR A 675 -13.48 -36.08 3.66
CA THR A 675 -12.22 -36.01 4.39
C THR A 675 -12.50 -35.52 5.81
N ILE A 676 -11.99 -36.24 6.81
CA ILE A 676 -12.28 -36.00 8.23
C ILE A 676 -11.01 -35.75 9.04
N VAL A 677 -11.14 -34.98 10.12
CA VAL A 677 -10.07 -34.66 11.07
C VAL A 677 -10.57 -34.80 12.52
N PRO A 678 -9.75 -35.28 13.48
CA PRO A 678 -10.11 -35.29 14.89
C PRO A 678 -10.59 -33.92 15.41
N ILE A 679 -11.63 -33.93 16.24
CA ILE A 679 -12.13 -32.75 16.94
C ILE A 679 -11.17 -32.47 18.10
N THR A 680 -10.34 -31.42 17.98
CA THR A 680 -9.49 -30.97 19.08
C THR A 680 -10.31 -30.09 20.02
N THR A 681 -10.55 -30.56 21.24
CA THR A 681 -11.18 -29.79 22.32
C THR A 681 -10.22 -28.71 22.80
N THR A 682 -10.36 -27.50 22.29
CA THR A 682 -9.81 -26.28 22.90
C THR A 682 -10.88 -25.21 22.84
N GLU A 683 -11.44 -24.92 24.03
CA GLU A 683 -12.42 -23.87 24.35
C GLU A 683 -11.92 -22.46 24.04
#